data_AF-K1ZYF0-F1
#
_entry.id   AF-K1ZYF0-F1
#
_cell.length_a   1.000
_cell.length_b   1.000
_cell.length_c   1.000
_cell.angle_alpha   90.00
_cell.angle_beta   90.00
_cell.angle_gamma   90.00
#
_symmetry.space_group_name_H-M   'P 1'
#
loop_
_entity.id
_entity.type
_entity.pdbx_description
1 polymer ?
#
loop_
_entity_poly.entity_id
_entity_poly.type
_entity_poly.pdbx_seq_one_letter_code
_entity_poly.pdbx_strand_id
1 'polypeptide(L)'
;MREGQNRNMAEFGEKRENAEEALRLNLRSLFESGWVPSDGFESTDQIFEKLGINKDLERGYISDEQTEKARIFFEELLNFIKRERKDPEKRDQLQNYLASLHDAAFSVSPNISNFLHLDDRILFSVSFAAIPETQGTISPSIGGGLVLDLQYMTGSREEIFDQAIKRASFEDQINIIDYSGTIGADALAQGWADETYESILNYLSAIKSDRSKSPFVHYAAKSAIESLLREQTEPSMGVVVYSGDRGVGRKAVEYTKEDNEENERIAQNIAPDEGSYAEYRMGQIAKDAVGTYDHSGTLQSIAFIDASGFTREPGQATRVDIDRVLDAVRSIRNWDNRTTWRIMDFVESKFIDKNTVKETVDEWRKIAPNVPKEVWNLYEGARIEAEEVLVESNKILQHAYNEAEAKGVSWDEVILHLQDTQGELLMPDAQLVEIVEYLSDMQEEMDERLVAPNQRLNRAYVLLSETPEFFKDISEYINNLSKEIKADKVHFDPLEYIEGDKKIIPKGATDGVDVTVLMQAIHRPDFRRQLEADIGVQLKELTMREQAQLVAFLAKNDYASIEAFATIREFGVDGARAFLSCEYGREYGEAIVKIAKSLDPESAKAIFARYAQIVDLAEKSAEELLKDFYIEDRGKQVDQGHLADELLKRAKNIIGNFAKRIDEKGPENVRFQQVLDELDKFKKDTVLFASIFKTAHKGEGDVDFESLRGVELSTQKASMISPEKREQMINIAKENYQNENEVEAYFAVESLEKKLQPNNTEADFILLTKGEDIITFLRIEKRKEDNQDVLYIGSVNTASKYRGSALGGATMEKIFDEKAKNNILTLEFSTDTDIGSYYVENGFVITGVAIIEKDGQKREVIKGKRDDTKNSNYLARAEGISHDDLKAWVDWVRIESFQFPKQRADFISAINGARENNEVASRYWIEGNSRYLAFESVKSVEVGLAA
;
A
#
# COMPACT_ATOMS: atom_id res chain seq x y z
N MET A 1 18.80 20.15 51.00
CA MET A 1 18.49 21.19 49.99
C MET A 1 18.31 20.60 48.60
N ARG A 2 19.31 19.92 47.99
CA ARG A 2 19.13 19.22 46.70
C ARG A 2 18.00 18.18 46.71
N GLU A 3 17.91 17.34 47.74
CA GLU A 3 16.79 16.38 47.88
C GLU A 3 15.42 17.05 48.02
N GLY A 4 15.37 18.25 48.63
CA GLY A 4 14.12 19.04 48.74
C GLY A 4 13.73 19.69 47.42
N GLN A 5 14.70 20.18 46.64
CA GLN A 5 14.45 20.67 45.27
C GLN A 5 13.98 19.55 44.34
N ASN A 6 14.59 18.36 44.43
CA ASN A 6 14.17 17.20 43.62
C ASN A 6 12.77 16.70 43.99
N ARG A 7 12.41 16.66 45.29
CA ARG A 7 11.04 16.32 45.71
C ARG A 7 10.02 17.34 45.24
N ASN A 8 10.33 18.64 45.34
CA ASN A 8 9.42 19.69 44.87
C ASN A 8 9.25 19.65 43.33
N MET A 9 10.30 19.34 42.57
CA MET A 9 10.20 19.18 41.11
C MET A 9 9.39 17.94 40.72
N ALA A 10 9.53 16.83 41.45
CA ALA A 10 8.74 15.62 41.22
C ALA A 10 7.26 15.82 41.56
N GLU A 11 6.95 16.41 42.72
CA GLU A 11 5.57 16.76 43.10
C GLU A 11 4.93 17.78 42.15
N PHE A 12 5.71 18.71 41.61
CA PHE A 12 5.25 19.67 40.61
C PHE A 12 4.99 18.99 39.26
N GLY A 13 5.85 18.07 38.84
CA GLY A 13 5.66 17.23 37.65
C GLY A 13 4.39 16.39 37.73
N GLU A 14 4.18 15.67 38.84
CA GLU A 14 3.00 14.84 39.06
C GLU A 14 1.70 15.67 39.08
N LYS A 15 1.71 16.86 39.72
CA LYS A 15 0.55 17.76 39.71
C LYS A 15 0.24 18.29 38.31
N ARG A 16 1.28 18.57 37.53
CA ARG A 16 1.14 19.02 36.14
C ARG A 16 0.56 17.90 35.27
N GLU A 17 1.11 16.69 35.33
CA GLU A 17 0.58 15.53 34.59
C GLU A 17 -0.89 15.24 34.94
N ASN A 18 -1.25 15.29 36.22
CA ASN A 18 -2.64 15.11 36.66
C ASN A 18 -3.57 16.23 36.15
N ALA A 19 -3.09 17.47 36.09
CA ALA A 19 -3.87 18.59 35.55
C ALA A 19 -4.06 18.49 34.03
N GLU A 20 -3.03 18.05 33.31
CA GLU A 20 -3.08 17.79 31.87
C GLU A 20 -4.07 16.64 31.55
N GLU A 21 -4.02 15.53 32.30
CA GLU A 21 -4.97 14.42 32.11
C GLU A 21 -6.42 14.83 32.45
N ALA A 22 -6.62 15.61 33.52
CA ALA A 22 -7.94 16.15 33.84
C ALA A 22 -8.48 17.06 32.72
N LEU A 23 -7.61 17.87 32.11
CA LEU A 23 -7.97 18.69 30.95
C LEU A 23 -8.34 17.83 29.75
N ARG A 24 -7.56 16.78 29.43
CA ARG A 24 -7.88 15.83 28.35
C ARG A 24 -9.25 15.17 28.54
N LEU A 25 -9.54 14.69 29.74
CA LEU A 25 -10.85 14.08 30.06
C LEU A 25 -12.00 15.08 29.90
N ASN A 26 -11.81 16.32 30.35
CA ASN A 26 -12.81 17.38 30.18
C ASN A 26 -13.03 17.71 28.69
N LEU A 27 -11.97 17.74 27.88
CA LEU A 27 -12.06 18.00 26.44
C LEU A 27 -12.72 16.87 25.68
N ARG A 28 -12.41 15.61 25.99
CA ARG A 28 -13.13 14.46 25.43
C ARG A 28 -14.61 14.53 25.72
N SER A 29 -14.98 14.80 26.98
CA SER A 29 -16.36 14.99 27.39
C SER A 29 -17.01 16.18 26.67
N LEU A 30 -16.29 17.29 26.49
CA LEU A 30 -16.78 18.47 25.77
C LEU A 30 -17.09 18.15 24.30
N PHE A 31 -16.15 17.50 23.60
CA PHE A 31 -16.33 17.13 22.19
C PHE A 31 -17.42 16.08 22.01
N GLU A 32 -17.55 15.12 22.93
CA GLU A 32 -18.58 14.08 22.88
C GLU A 32 -19.98 14.61 23.22
N SER A 33 -20.10 15.55 24.18
CA SER A 33 -21.38 16.15 24.57
C SER A 33 -21.85 17.24 23.60
N GLY A 34 -20.92 18.02 23.04
CA GLY A 34 -21.20 19.07 22.05
C GLY A 34 -21.52 18.55 20.65
N TRP A 35 -21.34 17.24 20.41
CA TRP A 35 -21.73 16.59 19.16
C TRP A 35 -23.24 16.60 18.91
N VAL A 36 -24.07 16.80 19.95
CA VAL A 36 -25.52 16.88 19.80
C VAL A 36 -25.89 18.27 19.24
N PRO A 37 -26.41 18.37 17.99
CA PRO A 37 -26.47 19.63 17.24
C PRO A 37 -27.41 20.73 17.78
N SER A 38 -28.09 20.53 18.92
CA SER A 38 -29.18 21.43 19.31
C SER A 38 -28.71 22.76 19.92
N ASP A 39 -27.52 22.80 20.54
CA ASP A 39 -27.16 23.92 21.42
C ASP A 39 -25.93 24.73 20.94
N GLY A 40 -25.15 24.24 19.97
CA GLY A 40 -23.97 24.94 19.43
C GLY A 40 -22.91 25.30 20.49
N PHE A 41 -21.83 25.98 20.08
CA PHE A 41 -20.93 26.65 21.02
C PHE A 41 -21.43 28.09 21.20
N GLU A 42 -21.75 28.52 22.43
CA GLU A 42 -22.42 29.82 22.63
C GLU A 42 -21.48 31.03 22.40
N SER A 43 -20.16 30.90 22.58
CA SER A 43 -19.15 31.90 22.15
C SER A 43 -17.69 31.44 22.28
N THR A 44 -16.77 32.17 21.64
CA THR A 44 -15.31 32.06 21.81
C THR A 44 -14.87 32.15 23.27
N ASP A 45 -15.45 33.09 24.02
CA ASP A 45 -15.07 33.37 25.41
C ASP A 45 -15.32 32.15 26.33
N GLN A 46 -16.37 31.36 26.05
CA GLN A 46 -16.64 30.14 26.80
C GLN A 46 -15.60 29.04 26.56
N ILE A 47 -15.07 28.93 25.33
CA ILE A 47 -14.02 27.96 25.03
C ILE A 47 -12.74 28.35 25.77
N PHE A 48 -12.37 29.64 25.74
CA PHE A 48 -11.24 30.17 26.51
C PHE A 48 -11.41 29.96 28.02
N GLU A 49 -12.59 30.24 28.57
CA GLU A 49 -12.91 30.02 29.99
C GLU A 49 -12.79 28.54 30.38
N LYS A 50 -13.37 27.64 29.58
CA LYS A 50 -13.30 26.18 29.81
C LYS A 50 -11.87 25.64 29.76
N LEU A 51 -11.03 26.22 28.90
CA LEU A 51 -9.60 25.88 28.81
C LEU A 51 -8.76 26.53 29.92
N GLY A 52 -9.30 27.52 30.63
CA GLY A 52 -8.53 28.34 31.56
C GLY A 52 -7.41 29.10 30.85
N ILE A 53 -7.68 29.58 29.63
CA ILE A 53 -6.80 30.45 28.84
C ILE A 53 -7.36 31.87 28.94
N ASN A 54 -6.48 32.82 29.24
CA ASN A 54 -6.85 34.23 29.32
C ASN A 54 -6.73 34.84 27.92
N LYS A 55 -7.86 35.23 27.32
CA LYS A 55 -7.90 35.88 26.01
C LYS A 55 -7.26 37.26 26.01
N ASP A 56 -7.30 37.95 27.16
CA ASP A 56 -6.72 39.27 27.31
C ASP A 56 -5.20 39.12 27.43
N LEU A 57 -4.54 39.13 26.28
CA LEU A 57 -3.09 39.17 26.14
C LEU A 57 -2.55 40.51 26.65
N GLU A 58 -2.64 40.75 27.96
CA GLU A 58 -2.00 41.89 28.59
C GLU A 58 -0.47 41.71 28.42
N ARG A 59 0.09 42.40 27.41
CA ARG A 59 1.54 42.56 27.11
C ARG A 59 2.19 41.55 26.16
N GLY A 60 1.43 40.81 25.35
CA GLY A 60 2.00 39.99 24.27
C GLY A 60 2.85 38.80 24.73
N TYR A 61 2.73 38.39 26.00
CA TYR A 61 3.35 37.16 26.51
C TYR A 61 2.28 36.10 26.73
N ILE A 62 2.27 35.08 25.88
CA ILE A 62 1.53 33.83 26.11
C ILE A 62 2.38 33.00 27.09
N SER A 63 1.79 32.51 28.18
CA SER A 63 2.54 31.67 29.13
C SER A 63 2.69 30.24 28.61
N ASP A 64 3.78 29.56 28.97
CA ASP A 64 3.99 28.14 28.64
C ASP A 64 2.79 27.27 29.06
N GLU A 65 2.11 27.62 30.16
CA GLU A 65 0.90 26.94 30.61
C GLU A 65 -0.27 27.12 29.63
N GLN A 66 -0.47 28.33 29.10
CA GLN A 66 -1.51 28.59 28.10
C GLN A 66 -1.20 27.92 26.77
N THR A 67 0.07 27.93 26.35
CA THR A 67 0.54 27.21 25.16
C THR A 67 0.27 25.72 25.28
N GLU A 68 0.61 25.14 26.44
CA GLU A 68 0.38 23.72 26.70
C GLU A 68 -1.11 23.35 26.71
N LYS A 69 -1.96 24.18 27.31
CA LYS A 69 -3.43 24.01 27.27
C LYS A 69 -3.98 24.05 25.85
N ALA A 70 -3.50 24.99 25.02
CA ALA A 70 -3.88 25.06 23.62
C ALA A 70 -3.41 23.82 22.86
N ARG A 71 -2.17 23.37 23.08
CA ARG A 71 -1.62 22.13 22.48
C ARG A 71 -2.50 20.91 22.81
N ILE A 72 -2.87 20.74 24.08
CA ILE A 72 -3.76 19.65 24.52
C ILE A 72 -5.14 19.75 23.85
N PHE A 73 -5.70 20.96 23.72
CA PHE A 73 -6.96 21.17 22.98
C PHE A 73 -6.87 20.65 21.54
N PHE A 74 -5.80 21.01 20.82
CA PHE A 74 -5.62 20.59 19.43
C PHE A 74 -5.40 19.09 19.28
N GLU A 75 -4.63 18.47 20.18
CA GLU A 75 -4.44 17.01 20.17
C GLU A 75 -5.74 16.24 20.40
N GLU A 76 -6.53 16.64 21.40
CA GLU A 76 -7.80 15.98 21.68
C GLU A 76 -8.83 16.25 20.57
N LEU A 77 -8.80 17.43 19.94
CA LEU A 77 -9.66 17.74 18.79
C LEU A 77 -9.30 16.87 17.58
N LEU A 78 -8.00 16.73 17.29
CA LEU A 78 -7.52 15.88 16.21
C LEU A 78 -7.90 14.41 16.43
N ASN A 79 -7.71 13.90 17.66
CA ASN A 79 -8.09 12.54 18.05
C ASN A 79 -9.59 12.31 17.91
N PHE A 80 -10.39 13.28 18.33
CA PHE A 80 -11.84 13.25 18.19
C PHE A 80 -12.27 13.14 16.73
N ILE A 81 -11.75 14.01 15.87
CA ILE A 81 -12.07 14.03 14.43
C ILE A 81 -11.67 12.71 13.77
N LYS A 82 -10.44 12.22 14.02
CA LYS A 82 -9.95 10.94 13.51
C LYS A 82 -10.81 9.75 13.95
N ARG A 83 -11.43 9.81 15.13
CA ARG A 83 -12.30 8.76 15.63
C ARG A 83 -13.68 8.81 14.97
N GLU A 84 -14.34 9.97 14.96
CA GLU A 84 -15.71 10.09 14.48
C GLU A 84 -15.81 9.95 12.94
N ARG A 85 -14.80 10.38 12.18
CA ARG A 85 -14.80 10.28 10.70
C ARG A 85 -14.83 8.85 10.15
N LYS A 86 -14.45 7.86 10.98
CA LYS A 86 -14.44 6.44 10.61
C LYS A 86 -15.84 5.88 10.34
N ASP A 87 -16.86 6.55 10.86
CA ASP A 87 -18.26 6.22 10.61
C ASP A 87 -18.81 7.15 9.50
N PRO A 88 -19.01 6.65 8.26
CA PRO A 88 -19.52 7.45 7.16
C PRO A 88 -20.83 8.18 7.48
N GLU A 89 -21.73 7.55 8.25
CA GLU A 89 -23.04 8.12 8.60
C GLU A 89 -22.93 9.36 9.49
N LYS A 90 -21.79 9.51 10.18
CA LYS A 90 -21.51 10.63 11.08
C LYS A 90 -20.76 11.79 10.42
N ARG A 91 -20.26 11.64 9.20
CA ARG A 91 -19.38 12.67 8.58
C ARG A 91 -20.09 14.00 8.35
N ASP A 92 -21.36 13.99 7.95
CA ASP A 92 -22.14 15.23 7.81
C ASP A 92 -22.35 15.91 9.16
N GLN A 93 -22.59 15.14 10.21
CA GLN A 93 -22.72 15.67 11.57
C GLN A 93 -21.39 16.27 12.04
N LEU A 94 -20.28 15.56 11.79
CA LEU A 94 -18.92 16.02 12.06
C LEU A 94 -18.64 17.35 11.36
N GLN A 95 -18.93 17.46 10.07
CA GLN A 95 -18.67 18.68 9.30
C GLN A 95 -19.48 19.87 9.84
N ASN A 96 -20.76 19.67 10.16
CA ASN A 96 -21.60 20.72 10.78
C ASN A 96 -21.07 21.13 12.16
N TYR A 97 -20.62 20.16 12.96
CA TYR A 97 -19.98 20.41 14.25
C TYR A 97 -18.69 21.23 14.08
N LEU A 98 -17.82 20.86 13.12
CA LEU A 98 -16.57 21.56 12.86
C LEU A 98 -16.77 22.96 12.31
N ALA A 99 -17.81 23.20 11.50
CA ALA A 99 -18.19 24.54 11.09
C ALA A 99 -18.61 25.41 12.28
N SER A 100 -19.42 24.86 13.19
CA SER A 100 -19.82 25.56 14.42
C SER A 100 -18.63 25.83 15.35
N LEU A 101 -17.71 24.86 15.47
CA LEU A 101 -16.48 25.01 16.24
C LEU A 101 -15.55 26.04 15.60
N HIS A 102 -15.45 26.07 14.27
CA HIS A 102 -14.70 27.09 13.54
C HIS A 102 -15.18 28.49 13.91
N ASP A 103 -16.48 28.73 13.85
CA ASP A 103 -17.05 30.04 14.17
C ASP A 103 -16.79 30.42 15.63
N ALA A 104 -16.87 29.47 16.55
CA ALA A 104 -16.63 29.72 17.96
C ALA A 104 -15.14 29.88 18.32
N ALA A 105 -14.22 29.09 17.75
CA ALA A 105 -12.84 28.99 18.24
C ALA A 105 -11.78 29.53 17.27
N PHE A 106 -12.10 29.72 15.99
CA PHE A 106 -11.12 29.97 14.92
C PHE A 106 -11.40 31.25 14.11
N SER A 107 -12.65 31.70 14.03
CA SER A 107 -13.08 32.78 13.13
C SER A 107 -12.64 34.20 13.54
N VAL A 108 -12.27 34.43 14.81
CA VAL A 108 -11.91 35.76 15.34
C VAL A 108 -10.52 35.75 15.95
N SER A 109 -9.68 36.73 15.59
CA SER A 109 -8.35 36.91 16.19
C SER A 109 -8.38 37.79 17.47
N PRO A 110 -7.64 37.43 18.54
CA PRO A 110 -6.87 36.19 18.68
C PRO A 110 -7.81 34.98 18.83
N ASN A 111 -7.53 33.94 18.07
CA ASN A 111 -8.21 32.65 18.15
C ASN A 111 -7.37 31.64 18.95
N ILE A 112 -7.89 30.44 19.18
CA ILE A 112 -7.19 29.44 20.00
C ILE A 112 -5.82 29.03 19.43
N SER A 113 -5.63 29.10 18.11
CA SER A 113 -4.34 28.80 17.47
C SER A 113 -3.27 29.84 17.76
N ASN A 114 -3.63 31.10 18.04
CA ASN A 114 -2.66 32.14 18.39
C ASN A 114 -1.93 31.87 19.71
N PHE A 115 -2.41 30.93 20.52
CA PHE A 115 -1.78 30.53 21.79
C PHE A 115 -0.75 29.41 21.63
N LEU A 116 -0.58 28.85 20.44
CA LEU A 116 0.44 27.84 20.15
C LEU A 116 1.78 28.49 19.75
N HIS A 117 2.89 27.76 19.96
CA HIS A 117 4.14 28.08 19.28
C HIS A 117 3.98 27.92 17.76
N LEU A 118 4.74 28.69 16.97
CA LEU A 118 4.59 28.70 15.51
C LEU A 118 4.90 27.34 14.87
N ASP A 119 5.86 26.60 15.41
CA ASP A 119 6.19 25.24 14.96
C ASP A 119 5.08 24.24 15.30
N ASP A 120 4.46 24.34 16.49
CA ASP A 120 3.25 23.55 16.82
C ASP A 120 2.08 23.89 15.87
N ARG A 121 1.90 25.17 15.52
CA ARG A 121 0.85 25.57 14.56
C ARG A 121 1.07 24.97 13.19
N ILE A 122 2.32 24.90 12.71
CA ILE A 122 2.64 24.23 11.46
C ILE A 122 2.25 22.76 11.55
N LEU A 123 2.66 22.06 12.61
CA LEU A 123 2.37 20.63 12.81
C LEU A 123 0.86 20.35 12.85
N PHE A 124 0.09 21.14 13.59
CA PHE A 124 -1.36 20.98 13.65
C PHE A 124 -2.03 21.38 12.33
N SER A 125 -1.57 22.44 11.66
CA SER A 125 -2.12 22.84 10.35
C SER A 125 -1.99 21.73 9.33
N VAL A 126 -0.83 21.09 9.29
CA VAL A 126 -0.54 19.92 8.44
C VAL A 126 -1.46 18.75 8.79
N SER A 127 -1.60 18.45 10.08
CA SER A 127 -2.45 17.36 10.56
C SER A 127 -3.93 17.57 10.22
N PHE A 128 -4.43 18.80 10.30
CA PHE A 128 -5.79 19.14 9.88
C PHE A 128 -5.92 19.14 8.35
N ALA A 129 -4.96 19.70 7.61
CA ALA A 129 -4.98 19.70 6.15
C ALA A 129 -5.07 18.29 5.55
N ALA A 130 -4.55 17.27 6.24
CA ALA A 130 -4.66 15.85 5.85
C ALA A 130 -6.06 15.23 6.12
N ILE A 131 -6.97 15.94 6.78
CA ILE A 131 -8.33 15.48 7.11
C ILE A 131 -9.35 16.29 6.29
N PRO A 132 -10.05 15.66 5.33
CA PRO A 132 -11.02 16.32 4.45
C PRO A 132 -12.07 17.15 5.18
N GLU A 133 -12.59 16.65 6.31
CA GLU A 133 -13.63 17.33 7.09
C GLU A 133 -13.19 18.70 7.65
N THR A 134 -11.88 18.96 7.70
CA THR A 134 -11.33 20.19 8.29
C THR A 134 -10.72 21.15 7.27
N GLN A 135 -10.55 20.72 6.01
CA GLN A 135 -9.92 21.49 4.92
C GLN A 135 -10.72 22.77 4.57
N GLY A 136 -12.03 22.77 4.74
CA GLY A 136 -12.87 23.96 4.49
C GLY A 136 -13.12 24.86 5.71
N THR A 137 -12.60 24.51 6.89
CA THR A 137 -12.95 25.20 8.16
C THR A 137 -11.71 25.52 8.99
N ILE A 138 -11.22 24.56 9.76
CA ILE A 138 -10.17 24.77 10.75
C ILE A 138 -8.81 25.02 10.08
N SER A 139 -8.44 24.21 9.08
CA SER A 139 -7.11 24.28 8.46
C SER A 139 -6.82 25.66 7.82
N PRO A 140 -7.71 26.23 6.98
CA PRO A 140 -7.50 27.57 6.41
C PRO A 140 -7.36 28.67 7.46
N SER A 141 -8.13 28.60 8.56
CA SER A 141 -8.11 29.61 9.61
C SER A 141 -6.80 29.60 10.42
N ILE A 142 -6.20 28.43 10.63
CA ILE A 142 -4.86 28.35 11.21
C ILE A 142 -3.81 28.85 10.19
N GLY A 143 -3.94 28.45 8.92
CA GLY A 143 -3.05 28.83 7.83
C GLY A 143 -2.96 30.35 7.61
N GLY A 144 -4.09 31.04 7.46
CA GLY A 144 -4.11 32.49 7.27
C GLY A 144 -3.57 33.25 8.48
N GLY A 145 -3.86 32.77 9.70
CA GLY A 145 -3.23 33.31 10.91
C GLY A 145 -1.72 33.08 10.94
N LEU A 146 -1.23 31.95 10.42
CA LEU A 146 0.19 31.61 10.39
C LEU A 146 0.95 32.51 9.41
N VAL A 147 0.36 32.82 8.25
CA VAL A 147 0.93 33.81 7.30
C VAL A 147 1.12 35.17 7.96
N LEU A 148 0.11 35.64 8.71
CA LEU A 148 0.19 36.90 9.45
C LEU A 148 1.35 36.90 10.45
N ASP A 149 1.44 35.87 11.28
CA ASP A 149 2.46 35.82 12.32
C ASP A 149 3.86 35.62 11.75
N LEU A 150 4.01 34.82 10.69
CA LEU A 150 5.26 34.70 9.96
C LEU A 150 5.65 36.03 9.31
N GLN A 151 4.73 36.78 8.73
CA GLN A 151 5.06 38.06 8.09
C GLN A 151 5.62 39.07 9.08
N TYR A 152 5.08 39.14 10.30
CA TYR A 152 5.48 40.13 11.29
C TYR A 152 6.48 39.62 12.34
N MET A 153 6.93 38.37 12.27
CA MET A 153 7.90 37.86 13.23
C MET A 153 9.26 38.55 13.09
N THR A 154 9.97 38.65 14.22
CA THR A 154 11.38 39.07 14.25
C THR A 154 12.26 37.83 14.38
N GLY A 155 13.00 37.48 13.34
CA GLY A 155 13.82 36.25 13.31
C GLY A 155 13.86 35.59 11.93
N SER A 156 14.45 34.40 11.86
CA SER A 156 14.41 33.58 10.64
C SER A 156 13.11 32.78 10.61
N ARG A 157 12.35 32.93 9.53
CA ARG A 157 11.13 32.16 9.26
C ARG A 157 11.48 30.70 8.96
N GLU A 158 12.60 30.50 8.27
CA GLU A 158 13.16 29.19 7.90
C GLU A 158 13.50 28.36 9.15
N GLU A 159 14.02 28.99 10.21
CA GLU A 159 14.31 28.31 11.49
C GLU A 159 13.06 27.68 12.13
N ILE A 160 11.88 28.28 11.97
CA ILE A 160 10.61 27.75 12.51
C ILE A 160 10.20 26.49 11.76
N PHE A 161 10.26 26.50 10.43
CA PHE A 161 9.98 25.30 9.64
C PHE A 161 11.00 24.18 9.91
N ASP A 162 12.28 24.53 10.07
CA ASP A 162 13.32 23.59 10.48
C ASP A 162 13.04 22.95 11.85
N GLN A 163 12.53 23.74 12.81
CA GLN A 163 12.12 23.22 14.12
C GLN A 163 10.94 22.26 13.99
N ALA A 164 9.93 22.62 13.19
CA ALA A 164 8.78 21.74 12.92
C ALA A 164 9.24 20.43 12.26
N ILE A 165 10.06 20.48 11.21
CA ILE A 165 10.61 19.28 10.53
C ILE A 165 11.43 18.40 11.48
N LYS A 166 12.28 18.99 12.34
CA LYS A 166 13.10 18.22 13.30
C LYS A 166 12.27 17.48 14.34
N ARG A 167 11.09 17.99 14.67
CA ARG A 167 10.15 17.40 15.63
C ARG A 167 9.19 16.39 14.97
N ALA A 168 9.03 16.48 13.65
CA ALA A 168 8.09 15.70 12.86
C ALA A 168 8.60 14.28 12.55
N SER A 169 7.66 13.34 12.43
CA SER A 169 7.91 12.04 11.80
C SER A 169 8.37 12.23 10.35
N PHE A 170 8.95 11.20 9.73
CA PHE A 170 9.42 11.31 8.35
C PHE A 170 8.27 11.67 7.39
N GLU A 171 7.12 11.08 7.64
CA GLU A 171 5.88 11.26 6.89
C GLU A 171 5.30 12.66 7.08
N ASP A 172 5.32 13.16 8.31
CA ASP A 172 4.94 14.54 8.61
C ASP A 172 5.90 15.55 7.98
N GLN A 173 7.19 15.24 7.82
CA GLN A 173 8.13 16.15 7.12
C GLN A 173 7.69 16.38 5.67
N ILE A 174 7.24 15.35 4.97
CA ILE A 174 6.73 15.44 3.59
C ILE A 174 5.50 16.35 3.55
N ASN A 175 4.58 16.16 4.49
CA ASN A 175 3.36 16.97 4.56
C ASN A 175 3.64 18.41 4.99
N ILE A 176 4.59 18.67 5.88
CA ILE A 176 5.04 20.03 6.24
C ILE A 176 5.59 20.74 5.01
N ILE A 177 6.46 20.08 4.24
CA ILE A 177 7.06 20.67 3.04
C ILE A 177 5.99 21.03 2.01
N ASP A 178 5.03 20.13 1.76
CA ASP A 178 3.95 20.42 0.83
C ASP A 178 3.03 21.55 1.34
N TYR A 179 2.69 21.53 2.63
CA TYR A 179 1.87 22.56 3.26
C TYR A 179 2.57 23.92 3.36
N SER A 180 3.91 23.96 3.42
CA SER A 180 4.66 25.21 3.25
C SER A 180 4.33 25.86 1.90
N GLY A 181 4.11 25.09 0.84
CA GLY A 181 3.58 25.60 -0.43
C GLY A 181 2.20 26.23 -0.29
N THR A 182 1.33 25.73 0.60
CA THR A 182 0.01 26.33 0.85
C THR A 182 0.13 27.65 1.58
N ILE A 183 1.01 27.73 2.59
CA ILE A 183 1.31 28.97 3.31
C ILE A 183 1.90 30.01 2.35
N GLY A 184 2.81 29.61 1.46
CA GLY A 184 3.38 30.51 0.46
C GLY A 184 2.35 30.99 -0.56
N ALA A 185 1.45 30.11 -1.02
CA ALA A 185 0.37 30.48 -1.93
C ALA A 185 -0.60 31.47 -1.28
N ASP A 186 -0.90 31.28 0.00
CA ASP A 186 -1.73 32.22 0.76
C ASP A 186 -1.02 33.56 0.98
N ALA A 187 0.27 33.54 1.36
CA ALA A 187 1.07 34.75 1.49
C ALA A 187 1.12 35.57 0.18
N LEU A 188 1.33 34.90 -0.95
CA LEU A 188 1.39 35.52 -2.27
C LEU A 188 0.07 36.23 -2.60
N ALA A 189 -1.05 35.55 -2.38
CA ALA A 189 -2.34 36.07 -2.77
C ALA A 189 -2.90 37.15 -1.83
N GLN A 190 -2.37 37.25 -0.62
CA GLN A 190 -2.63 38.39 0.27
C GLN A 190 -2.00 39.69 -0.25
N GLY A 191 -0.93 39.60 -1.05
CA GLY A 191 -0.23 40.74 -1.66
C GLY A 191 0.50 41.67 -0.69
N TRP A 192 0.44 41.41 0.62
CA TRP A 192 1.18 42.15 1.66
C TRP A 192 2.21 41.28 2.40
N ALA A 193 2.24 39.98 2.13
CA ALA A 193 3.07 39.00 2.85
C ALA A 193 4.27 38.49 2.03
N ASP A 194 4.85 39.35 1.17
CA ASP A 194 5.91 39.00 0.23
C ASP A 194 7.15 38.39 0.92
N GLU A 195 7.53 38.90 2.09
CA GLU A 195 8.68 38.34 2.84
C GLU A 195 8.44 36.88 3.26
N THR A 196 7.19 36.54 3.57
CA THR A 196 6.81 35.18 3.96
C THR A 196 6.83 34.26 2.74
N TYR A 197 6.29 34.71 1.61
CA TYR A 197 6.36 34.00 0.33
C TYR A 197 7.82 33.71 -0.07
N GLU A 198 8.67 34.73 -0.09
CA GLU A 198 10.09 34.61 -0.45
C GLU A 198 10.86 33.71 0.51
N SER A 199 10.64 33.83 1.83
CA SER A 199 11.27 32.94 2.81
C SER A 199 10.85 31.47 2.60
N ILE A 200 9.59 31.20 2.30
CA ILE A 200 9.10 29.85 2.00
C ILE A 200 9.73 29.31 0.72
N LEU A 201 9.78 30.11 -0.34
CA LEU A 201 10.39 29.69 -1.61
C LEU A 201 11.89 29.38 -1.44
N ASN A 202 12.60 30.21 -0.68
CA ASN A 202 14.00 29.99 -0.33
C ASN A 202 14.20 28.74 0.52
N TYR A 203 13.35 28.53 1.52
CA TYR A 203 13.35 27.34 2.37
C TYR A 203 13.16 26.06 1.56
N LEU A 204 12.12 26.01 0.73
CA LEU A 204 11.85 24.86 -0.14
C LEU A 204 13.00 24.62 -1.13
N SER A 205 13.58 25.69 -1.68
CA SER A 205 14.73 25.59 -2.59
C SER A 205 15.97 25.04 -1.91
N ALA A 206 16.20 25.39 -0.64
CA ALA A 206 17.28 24.83 0.17
C ALA A 206 17.08 23.33 0.42
N ILE A 207 15.87 22.90 0.77
CA ILE A 207 15.52 21.47 0.93
C ILE A 207 15.72 20.71 -0.39
N LYS A 208 15.19 21.24 -1.49
CA LYS A 208 15.36 20.65 -2.83
C LYS A 208 16.84 20.50 -3.19
N SER A 209 17.69 21.44 -2.78
CA SER A 209 19.13 21.39 -3.10
C SER A 209 19.91 20.41 -2.21
N ASP A 210 19.37 19.99 -1.07
CA ASP A 210 20.04 19.09 -0.13
C ASP A 210 19.88 17.61 -0.54
N ARG A 211 20.89 17.10 -1.27
CA ARG A 211 20.95 15.70 -1.72
C ARG A 211 21.10 14.67 -0.60
N SER A 212 21.35 15.09 0.64
CA SER A 212 21.40 14.16 1.79
C SER A 212 20.01 13.75 2.28
N LYS A 213 18.97 14.46 1.86
CA LYS A 213 17.59 14.16 2.21
C LYS A 213 17.07 12.95 1.44
N SER A 214 15.99 12.38 1.97
CA SER A 214 15.22 11.33 1.27
C SER A 214 14.68 11.88 -0.06
N PRO A 215 14.55 11.02 -1.08
CA PRO A 215 13.75 11.26 -2.27
C PRO A 215 12.42 11.98 -2.06
N PHE A 216 11.65 11.53 -1.08
CA PHE A 216 10.31 12.06 -0.87
C PHE A 216 10.33 13.52 -0.45
N VAL A 217 11.27 13.86 0.42
CA VAL A 217 11.51 15.24 0.86
C VAL A 217 11.91 16.11 -0.34
N HIS A 218 12.73 15.59 -1.25
CA HIS A 218 13.12 16.28 -2.46
C HIS A 218 11.94 16.50 -3.43
N TYR A 219 11.17 15.44 -3.73
CA TYR A 219 9.99 15.52 -4.61
C TYR A 219 8.90 16.41 -4.02
N ALA A 220 8.65 16.33 -2.72
CA ALA A 220 7.71 17.21 -2.04
C ALA A 220 8.13 18.68 -2.16
N ALA A 221 9.42 19.00 -1.94
CA ALA A 221 9.92 20.36 -2.07
C ALA A 221 9.83 20.87 -3.51
N LYS A 222 10.17 20.03 -4.48
CA LYS A 222 10.07 20.38 -5.91
C LYS A 222 8.61 20.59 -6.33
N SER A 223 7.71 19.70 -5.94
CA SER A 223 6.26 19.81 -6.18
C SER A 223 5.69 21.09 -5.54
N ALA A 224 6.09 21.42 -4.30
CA ALA A 224 5.64 22.63 -3.62
C ALA A 224 6.14 23.91 -4.33
N ILE A 225 7.38 23.93 -4.81
CA ILE A 225 7.93 25.06 -5.58
C ILE A 225 7.19 25.22 -6.91
N GLU A 226 6.98 24.14 -7.66
CA GLU A 226 6.27 24.20 -8.95
C GLU A 226 4.82 24.69 -8.77
N SER A 227 4.15 24.25 -7.70
CA SER A 227 2.82 24.76 -7.35
C SER A 227 2.82 26.24 -6.97
N LEU A 228 3.81 26.72 -6.20
CA LEU A 228 3.94 28.14 -5.85
C LEU A 228 4.19 29.03 -7.07
N LEU A 229 5.10 28.62 -7.94
CA LEU A 229 5.39 29.36 -9.17
C LEU A 229 4.17 29.40 -10.09
N ARG A 230 3.38 28.32 -10.13
CA ARG A 230 2.12 28.32 -10.86
C ARG A 230 1.12 29.29 -10.25
N GLU A 231 0.91 29.27 -8.94
CA GLU A 231 0.00 30.20 -8.22
C GLU A 231 0.33 31.67 -8.52
N GLN A 232 1.61 32.01 -8.76
CA GLN A 232 2.03 33.35 -9.15
C GLN A 232 1.52 33.79 -10.52
N THR A 233 1.40 32.85 -11.45
CA THR A 233 0.98 33.11 -12.84
C THR A 233 -0.50 32.80 -13.08
N GLU A 234 -1.04 31.84 -12.33
CA GLU A 234 -2.38 31.27 -12.45
C GLU A 234 -2.94 31.07 -11.02
N PRO A 235 -3.44 32.12 -10.37
CA PRO A 235 -3.94 32.02 -8.99
C PRO A 235 -5.10 31.02 -8.88
N SER A 236 -4.95 30.01 -8.02
CA SER A 236 -5.92 28.92 -7.89
C SER A 236 -7.23 29.30 -7.22
N MET A 237 -7.30 30.43 -6.50
CA MET A 237 -8.53 30.93 -5.87
C MET A 237 -8.91 32.34 -6.33
N GLY A 238 -10.22 32.54 -6.50
CA GLY A 238 -10.81 33.87 -6.64
C GLY A 238 -10.89 34.65 -5.32
N VAL A 239 -11.28 35.92 -5.40
CA VAL A 239 -11.36 36.86 -4.26
C VAL A 239 -12.39 36.46 -3.18
N VAL A 240 -13.29 35.50 -3.46
CA VAL A 240 -14.38 35.10 -2.57
C VAL A 240 -14.21 33.64 -2.13
N VAL A 241 -14.06 33.44 -0.83
CA VAL A 241 -13.99 32.12 -0.19
C VAL A 241 -15.24 31.90 0.68
N TYR A 242 -15.86 30.74 0.57
CA TYR A 242 -16.99 30.35 1.42
C TYR A 242 -16.49 29.39 2.51
N SER A 243 -16.67 29.78 3.77
CA SER A 243 -16.34 28.90 4.91
C SER A 243 -17.16 27.60 4.83
N GLY A 244 -16.50 26.47 5.07
CA GLY A 244 -17.10 25.13 5.00
C GLY A 244 -17.03 24.48 3.62
N ASP A 245 -16.70 25.24 2.57
CA ASP A 245 -16.49 24.68 1.23
C ASP A 245 -15.09 24.09 1.13
N ARG A 246 -15.01 22.76 1.04
CA ARG A 246 -13.74 22.04 0.91
C ARG A 246 -13.07 22.34 -0.42
N GLY A 247 -13.83 22.64 -1.48
CA GLY A 247 -13.29 22.92 -2.81
C GLY A 247 -12.62 24.29 -2.95
N VAL A 248 -12.62 25.12 -1.90
CA VAL A 248 -12.08 26.49 -1.91
C VAL A 248 -10.78 26.58 -1.13
N GLY A 249 -9.94 25.54 -1.22
CA GLY A 249 -8.55 25.60 -0.76
C GLY A 249 -7.64 26.21 -1.83
N ARG A 250 -6.59 26.92 -1.40
CA ARG A 250 -5.46 27.29 -2.30
C ARG A 250 -4.70 26.04 -2.71
N LYS A 251 -4.09 26.09 -3.89
CA LYS A 251 -3.45 24.95 -4.59
C LYS A 251 -4.46 23.92 -5.12
N ALA A 252 -5.62 24.36 -5.60
CA ALA A 252 -6.47 23.47 -6.40
C ALA A 252 -5.63 22.91 -7.54
N VAL A 253 -5.43 21.58 -7.54
CA VAL A 253 -4.56 20.98 -8.54
C VAL A 253 -5.27 21.04 -9.87
N GLU A 254 -4.62 21.67 -10.85
CA GLU A 254 -5.02 21.55 -12.23
C GLU A 254 -4.62 20.19 -12.77
N TYR A 255 -5.63 19.49 -13.26
CA TYR A 255 -5.48 18.18 -13.84
C TYR A 255 -5.22 18.34 -15.32
N THR A 256 -4.32 17.50 -15.84
CA THR A 256 -4.07 17.45 -17.27
C THR A 256 -5.34 17.01 -18.01
N LYS A 257 -5.37 17.22 -19.32
CA LYS A 257 -6.46 16.68 -20.14
C LYS A 257 -6.57 15.17 -19.91
N GLU A 258 -5.45 14.46 -19.96
CA GLU A 258 -5.35 13.02 -19.77
C GLU A 258 -5.96 12.56 -18.43
N ASP A 259 -5.68 13.28 -17.34
CA ASP A 259 -6.24 12.94 -16.04
C ASP A 259 -7.77 13.12 -16.01
N ASN A 260 -8.29 14.18 -16.63
CA ASN A 260 -9.74 14.41 -16.73
C ASN A 260 -10.41 13.32 -17.59
N GLU A 261 -9.78 12.90 -18.67
CA GLU A 261 -10.27 11.80 -19.51
C GLU A 261 -10.26 10.47 -18.75
N GLU A 262 -9.25 10.22 -17.92
CA GLU A 262 -9.17 9.06 -17.06
C GLU A 262 -10.25 9.06 -15.97
N ASN A 263 -10.48 10.21 -15.33
CA ASN A 263 -11.56 10.40 -14.37
C ASN A 263 -12.93 10.12 -14.98
N GLU A 264 -13.23 10.71 -16.15
CA GLU A 264 -14.49 10.46 -16.86
C GLU A 264 -14.67 9.00 -17.22
N ARG A 265 -13.62 8.35 -17.76
CA ARG A 265 -13.63 6.92 -18.08
C ARG A 265 -13.99 6.07 -16.87
N ILE A 266 -13.39 6.34 -15.70
CA ILE A 266 -13.67 5.59 -14.48
C ILE A 266 -15.08 5.90 -13.97
N ALA A 267 -15.46 7.17 -13.87
CA ALA A 267 -16.76 7.63 -13.36
C ALA A 267 -17.97 7.23 -14.23
N GLN A 268 -17.75 6.87 -15.50
CA GLN A 268 -18.78 6.26 -16.35
C GLN A 268 -19.06 4.79 -16.02
N ASN A 269 -18.05 4.06 -15.52
CA ASN A 269 -18.15 2.62 -15.29
C ASN A 269 -18.47 2.28 -13.82
N ILE A 270 -18.01 3.11 -12.88
CA ILE A 270 -18.22 2.88 -11.45
C ILE A 270 -18.79 4.11 -10.76
N ALA A 271 -19.57 3.85 -9.72
CA ALA A 271 -20.10 4.84 -8.80
C ALA A 271 -19.50 4.57 -7.41
N PRO A 272 -18.76 5.52 -6.82
CA PRO A 272 -18.29 5.34 -5.46
C PRO A 272 -19.47 5.32 -4.48
N ASP A 273 -19.31 4.65 -3.35
CA ASP A 273 -20.30 4.62 -2.30
C ASP A 273 -20.27 5.87 -1.42
N GLU A 274 -21.26 5.99 -0.53
CA GLU A 274 -21.40 7.12 0.42
C GLU A 274 -20.21 7.21 1.40
N GLY A 275 -19.46 6.11 1.58
CA GLY A 275 -18.24 6.05 2.38
C GLY A 275 -17.00 6.64 1.70
N SER A 276 -17.05 6.91 0.40
CA SER A 276 -15.93 7.50 -0.32
C SER A 276 -15.73 8.98 0.01
N TYR A 277 -14.48 9.44 -0.05
CA TYR A 277 -14.14 10.86 -0.07
C TYR A 277 -14.00 11.36 -1.51
N ALA A 278 -14.80 10.82 -2.43
CA ALA A 278 -14.78 11.27 -3.80
C ALA A 278 -15.37 12.68 -3.87
N GLU A 279 -14.54 13.71 -3.68
CA GLU A 279 -14.82 15.07 -4.12
C GLU A 279 -14.73 15.14 -5.64
N TYR A 280 -15.43 14.22 -6.31
CA TYR A 280 -15.69 14.19 -7.74
C TYR A 280 -14.51 13.76 -8.62
N ARG A 281 -13.43 13.21 -8.04
CA ARG A 281 -12.25 12.75 -8.78
C ARG A 281 -11.88 11.32 -8.43
N MET A 282 -11.76 10.51 -9.46
CA MET A 282 -11.26 9.15 -9.45
C MET A 282 -10.14 9.00 -10.47
N GLY A 283 -9.15 8.17 -10.15
CA GLY A 283 -8.02 7.89 -11.03
C GLY A 283 -7.51 6.48 -10.79
N GLN A 284 -6.93 5.87 -11.83
CA GLN A 284 -6.24 4.60 -11.68
C GLN A 284 -4.90 4.88 -10.98
N ILE A 285 -4.81 4.42 -9.74
CA ILE A 285 -3.61 4.56 -8.92
C ILE A 285 -2.68 3.39 -9.10
N ALA A 286 -3.23 2.19 -9.34
CA ALA A 286 -2.51 0.94 -9.50
C ALA A 286 -3.16 0.09 -10.59
N LYS A 287 -2.46 -0.97 -11.00
CA LYS A 287 -2.98 -1.98 -11.93
C LYS A 287 -4.27 -2.61 -11.41
N ASP A 288 -4.36 -2.77 -10.10
CA ASP A 288 -5.44 -3.43 -9.38
C ASP A 288 -6.23 -2.48 -8.46
N ALA A 289 -6.06 -1.15 -8.60
CA ALA A 289 -6.79 -0.20 -7.76
C ALA A 289 -7.12 1.14 -8.43
N VAL A 290 -8.28 1.67 -8.03
CA VAL A 290 -8.75 3.03 -8.31
C VAL A 290 -8.73 3.82 -7.00
N GLY A 291 -8.28 5.06 -7.07
CA GLY A 291 -8.26 5.99 -5.94
C GLY A 291 -9.25 7.13 -6.13
N THR A 292 -9.75 7.69 -5.03
CA THR A 292 -10.48 8.97 -5.03
C THR A 292 -9.59 10.09 -4.49
N TYR A 293 -9.77 11.29 -5.01
CA TYR A 293 -8.97 12.45 -4.65
C TYR A 293 -9.82 13.58 -4.09
N ASP A 294 -9.23 14.38 -3.21
CA ASP A 294 -9.77 15.69 -2.84
C ASP A 294 -9.40 16.77 -3.88
N HIS A 295 -9.88 18.00 -3.66
CA HIS A 295 -9.57 19.15 -4.51
C HIS A 295 -8.06 19.49 -4.61
N SER A 296 -7.27 19.14 -3.58
CA SER A 296 -5.80 19.32 -3.55
C SER A 296 -5.05 18.21 -4.29
N GLY A 297 -5.77 17.24 -4.87
CA GLY A 297 -5.19 16.06 -5.50
C GLY A 297 -4.54 15.09 -4.54
N THR A 298 -4.89 15.13 -3.26
CA THR A 298 -4.46 14.14 -2.27
C THR A 298 -5.37 12.92 -2.33
N LEU A 299 -4.77 11.72 -2.34
CA LEU A 299 -5.50 10.45 -2.33
C LEU A 299 -6.20 10.24 -0.99
N GLN A 300 -7.51 9.96 -1.02
CA GLN A 300 -8.35 9.86 0.18
C GLN A 300 -8.92 8.46 0.43
N SER A 301 -9.32 7.76 -0.62
CA SER A 301 -9.87 6.40 -0.50
C SER A 301 -9.52 5.54 -1.72
N ILE A 302 -9.59 4.22 -1.56
CA ILE A 302 -9.17 3.24 -2.57
C ILE A 302 -10.20 2.14 -2.76
N ALA A 303 -10.29 1.62 -3.98
CA ALA A 303 -11.03 0.41 -4.29
C ALA A 303 -10.17 -0.53 -5.14
N PHE A 304 -10.07 -1.80 -4.75
CA PHE A 304 -9.30 -2.80 -5.48
C PHE A 304 -10.07 -3.34 -6.69
N ILE A 305 -9.93 -2.65 -7.82
CA ILE A 305 -10.58 -2.98 -9.08
C ILE A 305 -9.58 -2.82 -10.22
N ASP A 306 -9.57 -3.80 -11.12
CA ASP A 306 -8.87 -3.70 -12.40
C ASP A 306 -9.66 -2.78 -13.35
N ALA A 307 -9.23 -1.53 -13.44
CA ALA A 307 -9.83 -0.53 -14.31
C ALA A 307 -9.37 -0.63 -15.78
N SER A 308 -8.50 -1.57 -16.15
CA SER A 308 -7.99 -1.69 -17.52
C SER A 308 -9.09 -2.02 -18.55
N GLY A 309 -10.18 -2.65 -18.09
CA GLY A 309 -11.35 -2.97 -18.93
C GLY A 309 -12.36 -1.84 -19.11
N PHE A 310 -12.23 -0.71 -18.38
CA PHE A 310 -13.21 0.38 -18.45
C PHE A 310 -13.09 1.17 -19.75
N THR A 311 -14.22 1.39 -20.40
CA THR A 311 -14.33 2.16 -21.65
C THR A 311 -14.83 3.57 -21.40
N ARG A 312 -14.36 4.55 -22.19
CA ARG A 312 -14.90 5.92 -22.19
C ARG A 312 -15.80 6.11 -23.40
N GLU A 313 -17.02 6.58 -23.17
CA GLU A 313 -17.90 7.10 -24.21
C GLU A 313 -17.88 8.64 -24.12
N PRO A 314 -17.21 9.35 -25.06
CA PRO A 314 -17.14 10.81 -25.01
C PRO A 314 -18.52 11.45 -24.97
N GLY A 315 -18.69 12.47 -24.11
CA GLY A 315 -19.95 13.20 -23.97
C GLY A 315 -21.03 12.50 -23.12
N GLN A 316 -20.80 11.27 -22.67
CA GLN A 316 -21.73 10.62 -21.74
C GLN A 316 -21.49 11.14 -20.31
N ALA A 317 -22.54 11.66 -19.69
CA ALA A 317 -22.50 12.06 -18.30
C ALA A 317 -22.19 10.89 -17.36
N THR A 318 -21.46 11.18 -16.29
CA THR A 318 -21.10 10.20 -15.26
C THR A 318 -22.16 10.17 -14.16
N ARG A 319 -22.12 9.13 -13.30
CA ARG A 319 -22.95 9.12 -12.09
C ARG A 319 -22.62 10.31 -11.17
N VAL A 320 -21.33 10.63 -11.08
CA VAL A 320 -20.79 11.74 -10.30
C VAL A 320 -21.35 13.08 -10.78
N ASP A 321 -21.44 13.29 -12.10
CA ASP A 321 -22.05 14.51 -12.67
C ASP A 321 -23.53 14.63 -12.27
N ILE A 322 -24.26 13.52 -12.27
CA ILE A 322 -25.67 13.49 -11.85
C ILE A 322 -25.80 13.84 -10.37
N ASP A 323 -25.05 13.16 -9.50
CA ASP A 323 -25.14 13.37 -8.06
C ASP A 323 -24.75 14.82 -7.71
N ARG A 324 -23.75 15.40 -8.39
CA ARG A 324 -23.38 16.82 -8.27
C ARG A 324 -24.54 17.76 -8.58
N VAL A 325 -25.29 17.50 -9.67
CA VAL A 325 -26.45 18.33 -10.01
C VAL A 325 -27.56 18.15 -8.99
N LEU A 326 -27.82 16.92 -8.53
CA LEU A 326 -28.83 16.65 -7.51
C LEU A 326 -28.49 17.35 -6.19
N ASP A 327 -27.24 17.29 -5.75
CA ASP A 327 -26.79 17.90 -4.50
C ASP A 327 -26.77 19.43 -4.59
N ALA A 328 -26.34 19.99 -5.71
CA ALA A 328 -26.50 21.41 -5.98
C ALA A 328 -27.98 21.80 -5.89
N VAL A 329 -28.87 21.09 -6.62
CA VAL A 329 -30.31 21.36 -6.63
C VAL A 329 -30.95 21.27 -5.24
N ARG A 330 -30.52 20.32 -4.40
CA ARG A 330 -31.04 20.10 -3.04
C ARG A 330 -30.49 21.07 -1.99
N SER A 331 -29.23 21.45 -2.09
CA SER A 331 -28.54 22.29 -1.08
C SER A 331 -28.97 23.75 -1.13
N ILE A 332 -29.45 24.22 -2.29
CA ILE A 332 -29.83 25.62 -2.48
C ILE A 332 -31.23 25.87 -1.88
N ARG A 333 -31.26 26.54 -0.73
CA ARG A 333 -32.53 26.99 -0.10
C ARG A 333 -33.20 28.13 -0.88
N ASN A 334 -32.41 29.01 -1.49
CA ASN A 334 -32.86 30.14 -2.29
C ASN A 334 -32.03 30.19 -3.58
N TRP A 335 -32.64 29.83 -4.71
CA TRP A 335 -31.98 29.94 -5.99
C TRP A 335 -31.95 31.40 -6.44
N ASP A 336 -30.75 31.90 -6.71
CA ASP A 336 -30.56 33.17 -7.40
C ASP A 336 -30.26 32.93 -8.89
N ASN A 337 -30.18 34.02 -9.66
CA ASN A 337 -29.87 33.96 -11.09
C ASN A 337 -28.51 33.32 -11.37
N ARG A 338 -27.51 33.58 -10.52
CA ARG A 338 -26.15 33.05 -10.69
C ARG A 338 -26.10 31.53 -10.55
N THR A 339 -26.80 31.02 -9.55
CA THR A 339 -26.88 29.60 -9.25
C THR A 339 -27.70 28.86 -10.30
N THR A 340 -28.80 29.48 -10.73
CA THR A 340 -29.64 28.98 -11.83
C THR A 340 -28.85 28.87 -13.13
N TRP A 341 -28.11 29.91 -13.49
CA TRP A 341 -27.22 29.90 -14.65
C TRP A 341 -26.19 28.77 -14.57
N ARG A 342 -25.48 28.62 -13.44
CA ARG A 342 -24.47 27.58 -13.25
C ARG A 342 -25.03 26.16 -13.42
N ILE A 343 -26.21 25.90 -12.86
CA ILE A 343 -26.84 24.58 -12.99
C ILE A 343 -27.29 24.34 -14.42
N MET A 344 -27.88 25.34 -15.08
CA MET A 344 -28.26 25.20 -16.49
C MET A 344 -27.05 24.97 -17.39
N ASP A 345 -25.99 25.75 -17.23
CA ASP A 345 -24.76 25.63 -18.03
C ASP A 345 -24.10 24.25 -17.83
N PHE A 346 -24.05 23.77 -16.59
CA PHE A 346 -23.58 22.42 -16.30
C PHE A 346 -24.49 21.35 -16.93
N VAL A 347 -25.81 21.50 -16.81
CA VAL A 347 -26.74 20.52 -17.37
C VAL A 347 -26.67 20.49 -18.90
N GLU A 348 -26.52 21.65 -19.52
CA GLU A 348 -26.38 21.75 -20.96
C GLU A 348 -25.09 21.08 -21.44
N SER A 349 -23.96 21.44 -20.84
CA SER A 349 -22.65 20.91 -21.23
C SER A 349 -22.50 19.40 -21.01
N LYS A 350 -23.22 18.80 -20.07
CA LYS A 350 -23.12 17.37 -19.75
C LYS A 350 -24.25 16.49 -20.27
N PHE A 351 -25.46 17.03 -20.43
CA PHE A 351 -26.65 16.22 -20.75
C PHE A 351 -27.40 16.70 -22.00
N ILE A 352 -27.16 17.92 -22.48
CA ILE A 352 -27.84 18.49 -23.64
C ILE A 352 -26.79 18.78 -24.72
N ASP A 353 -26.16 17.72 -25.22
CA ASP A 353 -25.22 17.82 -26.36
C ASP A 353 -26.01 18.13 -27.65
N LYS A 354 -26.10 19.43 -27.97
CA LYS A 354 -26.83 19.99 -29.12
C LYS A 354 -25.99 21.05 -29.83
N ASN A 355 -26.17 21.14 -31.14
CA ASN A 355 -25.31 21.97 -32.00
C ASN A 355 -25.81 23.42 -32.11
N THR A 356 -26.99 23.74 -31.60
CA THR A 356 -27.58 25.08 -31.72
C THR A 356 -28.36 25.48 -30.47
N VAL A 357 -28.41 26.78 -30.16
CA VAL A 357 -29.22 27.34 -29.05
C VAL A 357 -30.65 26.83 -29.09
N LYS A 358 -31.26 26.81 -30.28
CA LYS A 358 -32.65 26.41 -30.45
C LYS A 358 -32.88 24.96 -30.05
N GLU A 359 -32.00 24.05 -30.48
CA GLU A 359 -32.08 22.64 -30.09
C GLU A 359 -31.89 22.46 -28.57
N THR A 360 -30.99 23.23 -27.95
CA THR A 360 -30.78 23.24 -26.50
C THR A 360 -32.02 23.72 -25.76
N VAL A 361 -32.64 24.82 -26.20
CA VAL A 361 -33.89 25.35 -25.60
C VAL A 361 -35.06 24.40 -25.80
N ASP A 362 -35.18 23.77 -26.97
CA ASP A 362 -36.23 22.78 -27.22
C ASP A 362 -36.08 21.55 -26.31
N GLU A 363 -34.86 21.17 -25.95
CA GLU A 363 -34.63 20.13 -24.93
C GLU A 363 -35.01 20.63 -23.52
N TRP A 364 -34.63 21.85 -23.15
CA TRP A 364 -35.06 22.45 -21.88
C TRP A 364 -36.57 22.54 -21.73
N ARG A 365 -37.31 22.85 -22.81
CA ARG A 365 -38.77 22.84 -22.84
C ARG A 365 -39.36 21.45 -22.59
N LYS A 366 -38.66 20.38 -22.97
CA LYS A 366 -39.06 18.99 -22.67
C LYS A 366 -38.73 18.64 -21.22
N ILE A 367 -37.57 19.07 -20.73
CA ILE A 367 -37.12 18.84 -19.35
C ILE A 367 -38.05 19.54 -18.37
N ALA A 368 -38.39 20.81 -18.62
CA ALA A 368 -39.20 21.66 -17.77
C ALA A 368 -40.43 22.23 -18.50
N PRO A 369 -41.42 21.37 -18.81
CA PRO A 369 -42.60 21.74 -19.59
C PRO A 369 -43.56 22.67 -18.83
N ASN A 370 -43.42 22.79 -17.51
CA ASN A 370 -44.28 23.62 -16.67
C ASN A 370 -43.82 25.09 -16.60
N VAL A 371 -42.60 25.40 -17.07
CA VAL A 371 -42.12 26.77 -17.17
C VAL A 371 -42.88 27.52 -18.27
N PRO A 372 -43.38 28.75 -18.03
CA PRO A 372 -44.11 29.51 -19.03
C PRO A 372 -43.32 29.71 -20.32
N LYS A 373 -44.00 29.56 -21.46
CA LYS A 373 -43.37 29.66 -22.80
C LYS A 373 -42.69 31.01 -23.01
N GLU A 374 -43.20 32.07 -22.40
CA GLU A 374 -42.67 33.43 -22.47
C GLU A 374 -41.27 33.51 -21.84
N VAL A 375 -41.01 32.77 -20.76
CA VAL A 375 -39.70 32.70 -20.11
C VAL A 375 -38.69 32.01 -21.03
N TRP A 376 -39.08 30.87 -21.63
CA TRP A 376 -38.23 30.19 -22.60
C TRP A 376 -37.95 31.01 -23.86
N ASN A 377 -38.95 31.76 -24.36
CA ASN A 377 -38.73 32.65 -25.51
C ASN A 377 -37.78 33.80 -25.16
N LEU A 378 -37.85 34.35 -23.94
CA LEU A 378 -36.92 35.36 -23.46
C LEU A 378 -35.50 34.79 -23.37
N TYR A 379 -35.35 33.59 -22.80
CA TYR A 379 -34.08 32.88 -22.71
C TYR A 379 -33.47 32.59 -24.09
N GLU A 380 -34.25 31.98 -24.99
CA GLU A 380 -33.83 31.64 -26.36
C GLU A 380 -33.36 32.87 -27.13
N GLY A 381 -34.16 33.94 -27.14
CA GLY A 381 -33.81 35.17 -27.84
C GLY A 381 -32.55 35.82 -27.26
N ALA A 382 -32.45 35.90 -25.93
CA ALA A 382 -31.28 36.49 -25.29
C ALA A 382 -30.01 35.67 -25.54
N ARG A 383 -30.10 34.34 -25.56
CA ARG A 383 -28.97 33.46 -25.81
C ARG A 383 -28.52 33.45 -27.27
N ILE A 384 -29.45 33.45 -28.23
CA ILE A 384 -29.12 33.61 -29.66
C ILE A 384 -28.35 34.91 -29.87
N GLU A 385 -28.85 36.02 -29.32
CA GLU A 385 -28.17 37.31 -29.47
C GLU A 385 -26.79 37.34 -28.80
N ALA A 386 -26.65 36.73 -27.62
CA ALA A 386 -25.34 36.61 -26.97
C ALA A 386 -24.35 35.75 -27.79
N GLU A 387 -24.82 34.63 -28.35
CA GLU A 387 -23.99 33.74 -29.16
C GLU A 387 -23.62 34.36 -30.51
N GLU A 388 -24.50 35.14 -31.13
CA GLU A 388 -24.17 35.93 -32.32
C GLU A 388 -23.02 36.92 -32.05
N VAL A 389 -23.07 37.61 -30.89
CA VAL A 389 -21.98 38.50 -30.45
C VAL A 389 -20.70 37.71 -30.18
N LEU A 390 -20.76 36.56 -29.50
CA LEU A 390 -19.57 35.71 -29.25
C LEU A 390 -18.96 35.13 -30.54
N VAL A 391 -19.77 34.74 -31.53
CA VAL A 391 -19.28 34.28 -32.84
C VAL A 391 -18.57 35.41 -33.58
N GLU A 392 -19.07 36.64 -33.45
CA GLU A 392 -18.39 37.83 -33.97
C GLU A 392 -17.09 38.11 -33.21
N SER A 393 -17.08 37.96 -31.88
CA SER A 393 -15.87 38.00 -31.03
C SER A 393 -14.78 37.09 -31.56
N ASN A 394 -15.12 35.82 -31.75
CA ASN A 394 -14.16 34.80 -32.11
C ASN A 394 -13.59 35.06 -33.51
N LYS A 395 -14.38 35.65 -34.43
CA LYS A 395 -13.87 36.08 -35.74
C LYS A 395 -12.88 37.24 -35.61
N ILE A 396 -13.13 38.18 -34.69
CA ILE A 396 -12.23 39.32 -34.42
C ILE A 396 -10.95 38.83 -33.75
N LEU A 397 -11.04 37.98 -32.71
CA LEU A 397 -9.89 37.38 -32.04
C LEU A 397 -9.04 36.55 -33.01
N GLN A 398 -9.68 35.74 -33.86
CA GLN A 398 -8.97 34.98 -34.88
C GLN A 398 -8.30 35.89 -35.92
N HIS A 399 -8.93 37.01 -36.27
CA HIS A 399 -8.32 38.01 -37.16
C HIS A 399 -7.09 38.64 -36.50
N ALA A 400 -7.19 39.07 -35.24
CA ALA A 400 -6.08 39.64 -34.49
C ALA A 400 -4.94 38.64 -34.27
N TYR A 401 -5.25 37.36 -34.00
CA TYR A 401 -4.26 36.29 -33.93
C TYR A 401 -3.49 36.14 -35.25
N ASN A 402 -4.21 36.06 -36.37
CA ASN A 402 -3.59 35.95 -37.70
C ASN A 402 -2.75 37.21 -38.03
N GLU A 403 -3.16 38.38 -37.55
CA GLU A 403 -2.43 39.63 -37.74
C GLU A 403 -1.15 39.68 -36.87
N ALA A 404 -1.23 39.24 -35.62
CA ALA A 404 -0.08 39.09 -34.72
C ALA A 404 0.96 38.12 -35.31
N GLU A 405 0.51 36.96 -35.78
CA GLU A 405 1.36 35.97 -36.45
C GLU A 405 2.01 36.56 -37.72
N ALA A 406 1.24 37.29 -38.54
CA ALA A 406 1.77 37.95 -39.75
C ALA A 406 2.80 39.05 -39.44
N LYS A 407 2.70 39.68 -38.27
CA LYS A 407 3.65 40.69 -37.74
C LYS A 407 4.81 40.07 -36.97
N GLY A 408 4.84 38.75 -36.79
CA GLY A 408 5.90 38.04 -36.06
C GLY A 408 5.86 38.25 -34.54
N VAL A 409 4.69 38.64 -34.01
CA VAL A 409 4.42 38.83 -32.59
C VAL A 409 3.78 37.56 -32.05
N SER A 410 4.28 37.02 -30.94
CA SER A 410 3.65 35.84 -30.33
C SER A 410 2.32 36.22 -29.65
N TRP A 411 1.35 35.31 -29.68
CA TRP A 411 0.05 35.57 -29.03
C TRP A 411 0.19 35.75 -27.51
N ASP A 412 1.16 35.08 -26.89
CA ASP A 412 1.45 35.23 -25.45
C ASP A 412 1.92 36.66 -25.13
N GLU A 413 2.71 37.29 -26.01
CA GLU A 413 3.11 38.70 -25.87
C GLU A 413 1.91 39.65 -25.98
N VAL A 414 0.95 39.35 -26.86
CA VAL A 414 -0.30 40.11 -27.01
C VAL A 414 -1.16 40.00 -25.75
N ILE A 415 -1.35 38.78 -25.23
CA ILE A 415 -2.13 38.53 -24.01
C ILE A 415 -1.50 39.19 -22.79
N LEU A 416 -0.17 39.10 -22.63
CA LEU A 416 0.55 39.76 -21.54
C LEU A 416 0.33 41.28 -21.53
N HIS A 417 0.31 41.92 -22.72
CA HIS A 417 0.08 43.37 -22.81
C HIS A 417 -1.39 43.76 -22.58
N LEU A 418 -2.35 42.91 -22.95
CA LEU A 418 -3.77 43.16 -22.64
C LEU A 418 -4.06 43.05 -21.13
N GLN A 419 -3.30 42.21 -20.42
CA GLN A 419 -3.45 42.03 -18.97
C GLN A 419 -2.76 43.14 -18.15
N ASP A 420 -1.69 43.75 -18.68
CA ASP A 420 -0.98 44.85 -18.03
C ASP A 420 -1.69 46.20 -18.20
N THR A 421 -2.74 46.38 -17.42
CA THR A 421 -3.54 47.62 -17.41
C THR A 421 -2.92 48.75 -16.58
N GLN A 422 -1.77 48.54 -15.89
CA GLN A 422 -1.25 49.52 -14.92
C GLN A 422 0.27 49.80 -14.86
N GLY A 423 1.20 49.13 -15.56
CA GLY A 423 2.63 49.30 -15.20
C GLY A 423 3.69 49.23 -16.29
N GLU A 424 4.20 50.40 -16.70
CA GLU A 424 5.62 50.68 -17.06
C GLU A 424 6.41 49.66 -17.93
N LEU A 425 5.79 48.74 -18.68
CA LEU A 425 6.52 47.93 -19.63
C LEU A 425 7.09 48.84 -20.74
N LEU A 426 8.40 48.74 -20.95
CA LEU A 426 9.18 49.48 -21.94
C LEU A 426 8.45 49.47 -23.28
N MET A 427 8.20 50.67 -23.82
CA MET A 427 7.37 50.91 -25.01
C MET A 427 7.46 49.80 -26.06
N PRO A 428 6.34 49.15 -26.42
CA PRO A 428 6.36 48.03 -27.35
C PRO A 428 6.83 48.43 -28.74
N ASP A 429 7.17 47.42 -29.53
CA ASP A 429 7.15 47.53 -30.99
C ASP A 429 5.83 48.20 -31.41
N ALA A 430 5.88 49.21 -32.28
CA ALA A 430 4.68 49.92 -32.73
C ALA A 430 3.63 48.98 -33.33
N GLN A 431 4.05 47.81 -33.82
CA GLN A 431 3.18 46.76 -34.33
C GLN A 431 2.34 46.07 -33.25
N LEU A 432 2.87 45.92 -32.02
CA LEU A 432 2.16 45.33 -30.88
C LEU A 432 1.13 46.31 -30.31
N VAL A 433 1.48 47.61 -30.24
CA VAL A 433 0.54 48.66 -29.80
C VAL A 433 -0.72 48.68 -30.67
N GLU A 434 -0.57 48.62 -31.99
CA GLU A 434 -1.70 48.64 -32.92
C GLU A 434 -2.64 47.43 -32.72
N ILE A 435 -2.10 46.24 -32.47
CA ILE A 435 -2.90 45.03 -32.21
C ILE A 435 -3.64 45.14 -30.87
N VAL A 436 -2.95 45.63 -29.82
CA VAL A 436 -3.52 45.77 -28.47
C VAL A 436 -4.60 46.85 -28.42
N GLU A 437 -4.39 48.00 -29.06
CA GLU A 437 -5.39 49.07 -29.18
C GLU A 437 -6.63 48.56 -29.94
N TYR A 438 -6.43 47.87 -31.08
CA TYR A 438 -7.53 47.26 -31.82
C TYR A 438 -8.32 46.25 -30.99
N LEU A 439 -7.64 45.37 -30.24
CA LEU A 439 -8.29 44.39 -29.38
C LEU A 439 -9.03 45.03 -28.20
N SER A 440 -8.50 46.12 -27.65
CA SER A 440 -9.12 46.86 -26.55
C SER A 440 -10.37 47.61 -27.00
N ASP A 441 -10.31 48.33 -28.12
CA ASP A 441 -11.48 49.01 -28.72
C ASP A 441 -12.58 48.00 -29.06
N MET A 442 -12.19 46.82 -29.57
CA MET A 442 -13.12 45.75 -29.86
C MET A 442 -13.69 45.11 -28.59
N GLN A 443 -12.88 44.88 -27.57
CA GLN A 443 -13.37 44.37 -26.29
C GLN A 443 -14.41 45.33 -25.68
N GLU A 444 -14.20 46.63 -25.75
CA GLU A 444 -15.18 47.63 -25.29
C GLU A 444 -16.47 47.58 -26.11
N GLU A 445 -16.41 47.57 -27.45
CA GLU A 445 -17.60 47.45 -28.31
C GLU A 445 -18.37 46.14 -28.02
N MET A 446 -17.63 45.07 -27.80
CA MET A 446 -18.17 43.75 -27.50
C MET A 446 -18.86 43.69 -26.15
N ASP A 447 -18.23 44.23 -25.11
CA ASP A 447 -18.81 44.33 -23.78
C ASP A 447 -20.10 45.15 -23.83
N GLU A 448 -20.12 46.28 -24.54
CA GLU A 448 -21.32 47.09 -24.78
C GLU A 448 -22.44 46.30 -25.47
N ARG A 449 -22.11 45.55 -26.52
CA ARG A 449 -23.05 44.72 -27.28
C ARG A 449 -23.57 43.52 -26.46
N LEU A 450 -22.78 43.02 -25.52
CA LEU A 450 -23.16 41.94 -24.60
C LEU A 450 -24.03 42.42 -23.43
N VAL A 451 -24.03 43.72 -23.07
CA VAL A 451 -24.84 44.24 -21.94
C VAL A 451 -26.32 43.88 -22.09
N ALA A 452 -26.93 44.19 -23.24
CA ALA A 452 -28.38 44.01 -23.41
C ALA A 452 -28.82 42.53 -23.50
N PRO A 453 -28.12 41.63 -24.22
CA PRO A 453 -28.33 40.18 -24.14
C PRO A 453 -28.13 39.64 -22.72
N ASN A 454 -27.04 40.00 -22.02
CA ASN A 454 -26.74 39.52 -20.67
C ASN A 454 -27.77 40.00 -19.63
N GLN A 455 -28.29 41.22 -19.76
CA GLN A 455 -29.40 41.70 -18.92
C GLN A 455 -30.68 40.88 -19.11
N ARG A 456 -30.98 40.49 -20.36
CA ARG A 456 -32.15 39.64 -20.65
C ARG A 456 -31.94 38.19 -20.22
N LEU A 457 -30.72 37.64 -20.38
CA LEU A 457 -30.35 36.34 -19.82
C LEU A 457 -30.48 36.34 -18.30
N ASN A 458 -29.92 37.33 -17.62
CA ASN A 458 -30.07 37.51 -16.17
C ASN A 458 -31.54 37.57 -15.76
N ARG A 459 -32.36 38.33 -16.51
CA ARG A 459 -33.81 38.37 -16.26
C ARG A 459 -34.47 37.01 -16.47
N ALA A 460 -34.09 36.26 -17.50
CA ALA A 460 -34.59 34.91 -17.72
C ALA A 460 -34.20 33.97 -16.58
N TYR A 461 -32.96 34.03 -16.10
CA TYR A 461 -32.50 33.23 -14.95
C TYR A 461 -33.24 33.58 -13.66
N VAL A 462 -33.54 34.87 -13.40
CA VAL A 462 -34.40 35.27 -12.28
C VAL A 462 -35.80 34.68 -12.41
N LEU A 463 -36.41 34.77 -13.59
CA LEU A 463 -37.76 34.23 -13.80
C LEU A 463 -37.80 32.70 -13.68
N LEU A 464 -36.76 32.02 -14.14
CA LEU A 464 -36.57 30.58 -13.94
C LEU A 464 -36.40 30.25 -12.46
N SER A 465 -35.60 31.04 -11.73
CA SER A 465 -35.35 30.81 -10.30
C SER A 465 -36.59 31.06 -9.43
N GLU A 466 -37.49 31.92 -9.89
CA GLU A 466 -38.79 32.20 -9.25
C GLU A 466 -39.88 31.18 -9.60
N THR A 467 -39.63 30.24 -10.52
CA THR A 467 -40.61 29.23 -10.97
C THR A 467 -40.39 27.90 -10.21
N PRO A 468 -41.19 27.56 -9.18
CA PRO A 468 -40.95 26.38 -8.34
C PRO A 468 -40.95 25.06 -9.12
N GLU A 469 -41.75 24.97 -10.20
CA GLU A 469 -41.84 23.80 -11.06
C GLU A 469 -40.52 23.54 -11.82
N PHE A 470 -39.74 24.57 -12.14
CA PHE A 470 -38.48 24.41 -12.85
C PHE A 470 -37.51 23.48 -12.10
N PHE A 471 -37.37 23.68 -10.78
CA PHE A 471 -36.47 22.85 -9.96
C PHE A 471 -36.97 21.43 -9.80
N LYS A 472 -38.28 21.28 -9.65
CA LYS A 472 -38.90 19.97 -9.55
C LYS A 472 -38.69 19.19 -10.85
N ASP A 473 -38.91 19.85 -11.99
CA ASP A 473 -38.76 19.28 -13.32
C ASP A 473 -37.29 18.89 -13.60
N ILE A 474 -36.32 19.75 -13.27
CA ILE A 474 -34.89 19.42 -13.33
C ILE A 474 -34.56 18.23 -12.42
N SER A 475 -35.00 18.27 -11.16
CA SER A 475 -34.76 17.19 -10.22
C SER A 475 -35.31 15.87 -10.76
N GLU A 476 -36.52 15.88 -11.32
CA GLU A 476 -37.15 14.70 -11.91
C GLU A 476 -36.39 14.18 -13.13
N TYR A 477 -36.00 15.08 -14.04
CA TYR A 477 -35.16 14.74 -15.20
C TYR A 477 -33.84 14.10 -14.80
N ILE A 478 -33.09 14.72 -13.89
CA ILE A 478 -31.80 14.22 -13.42
C ILE A 478 -31.97 12.91 -12.65
N ASN A 479 -33.02 12.76 -11.83
CA ASN A 479 -33.33 11.50 -11.16
C ASN A 479 -33.63 10.37 -12.15
N ASN A 480 -34.29 10.68 -13.28
CA ASN A 480 -34.57 9.70 -14.33
C ASN A 480 -33.30 9.31 -15.08
N LEU A 481 -32.44 10.26 -15.45
CA LEU A 481 -31.11 9.97 -16.00
C LEU A 481 -30.28 9.10 -15.04
N SER A 482 -30.37 9.35 -13.73
CA SER A 482 -29.65 8.57 -12.72
C SER A 482 -30.05 7.09 -12.73
N LYS A 483 -31.29 6.77 -13.15
CA LYS A 483 -31.76 5.38 -13.30
C LYS A 483 -31.29 4.73 -14.59
N GLU A 484 -30.90 5.51 -15.59
CA GLU A 484 -30.43 5.03 -16.89
C GLU A 484 -28.92 4.75 -16.90
N ILE A 485 -28.14 5.49 -16.10
CA ILE A 485 -26.70 5.23 -15.94
C ILE A 485 -26.48 3.89 -15.24
N LYS A 486 -25.83 2.96 -15.95
CA LYS A 486 -25.36 1.68 -15.42
C LYS A 486 -23.92 1.84 -14.95
N ALA A 487 -23.73 2.38 -13.76
CA ALA A 487 -22.44 2.37 -13.08
C ALA A 487 -22.51 1.36 -11.94
N ASP A 488 -21.50 0.49 -11.86
CA ASP A 488 -21.41 -0.47 -10.76
C ASP A 488 -21.10 0.29 -9.46
N LYS A 489 -21.88 0.05 -8.42
CA LYS A 489 -21.59 0.62 -7.09
C LYS A 489 -20.36 -0.08 -6.53
N VAL A 490 -19.35 0.70 -6.19
CA VAL A 490 -18.06 0.23 -5.68
C VAL A 490 -17.85 0.80 -4.29
N HIS A 491 -17.47 -0.07 -3.35
CA HIS A 491 -17.04 0.33 -2.02
C HIS A 491 -15.62 0.86 -2.08
N PHE A 492 -15.40 2.06 -1.54
CA PHE A 492 -14.06 2.63 -1.37
C PHE A 492 -13.67 2.62 0.10
N ASP A 493 -12.58 1.93 0.41
CA ASP A 493 -11.98 1.93 1.74
C ASP A 493 -11.21 3.25 1.96
N PRO A 494 -11.42 3.94 3.09
CA PRO A 494 -10.54 5.04 3.51
C PRO A 494 -9.08 4.60 3.49
N LEU A 495 -8.19 5.46 3.00
CA LEU A 495 -6.78 5.08 2.79
C LEU A 495 -6.08 4.63 4.08
N GLU A 496 -6.49 5.19 5.23
CA GLU A 496 -6.02 4.81 6.56
C GLU A 496 -6.25 3.33 6.91
N TYR A 497 -7.09 2.60 6.16
CA TYR A 497 -7.30 1.16 6.37
C TYR A 497 -6.24 0.29 5.68
N ILE A 498 -5.36 0.88 4.86
CA ILE A 498 -4.25 0.17 4.22
C ILE A 498 -3.30 -0.48 5.24
N GLU A 499 -3.02 0.18 6.38
CA GLU A 499 -2.07 -0.34 7.39
C GLU A 499 -2.48 -1.69 7.97
N GLY A 500 -3.77 -2.03 7.90
CA GLY A 500 -4.30 -3.33 8.34
C GLY A 500 -4.47 -4.35 7.20
N ASP A 501 -4.40 -3.93 5.94
CA ASP A 501 -4.67 -4.80 4.81
C ASP A 501 -3.44 -5.61 4.41
N LYS A 502 -3.48 -6.91 4.75
CA LYS A 502 -2.44 -7.88 4.41
C LYS A 502 -2.21 -8.05 2.90
N LYS A 503 -3.15 -7.59 2.06
CA LYS A 503 -2.98 -7.59 0.60
C LYS A 503 -1.98 -6.54 0.14
N ILE A 504 -1.91 -5.39 0.82
CA ILE A 504 -0.96 -4.31 0.51
C ILE A 504 0.28 -4.42 1.39
N ILE A 505 0.09 -4.55 2.71
CA ILE A 505 1.16 -4.57 3.71
C ILE A 505 1.13 -5.90 4.48
N PRO A 506 1.72 -6.96 3.91
CA PRO A 506 1.97 -8.19 4.64
C PRO A 506 2.86 -7.94 5.87
N LYS A 507 2.56 -8.65 6.97
CA LYS A 507 3.07 -8.38 8.33
C LYS A 507 4.60 -8.21 8.37
N GLY A 508 5.05 -7.05 8.85
CA GLY A 508 6.47 -6.78 9.15
C GLY A 508 7.24 -6.04 8.05
N ALA A 509 6.62 -5.71 6.92
CA ALA A 509 7.32 -5.18 5.74
C ALA A 509 7.77 -3.71 5.85
N THR A 510 7.21 -2.89 6.74
CA THR A 510 7.40 -1.42 6.66
C THR A 510 8.41 -0.86 7.65
N ASP A 511 8.93 -1.67 8.59
CA ASP A 511 9.95 -1.26 9.56
C ASP A 511 9.69 0.14 10.18
N GLY A 512 8.44 0.39 10.59
CA GLY A 512 8.02 1.64 11.24
C GLY A 512 7.76 2.84 10.33
N VAL A 513 7.66 2.64 9.01
CA VAL A 513 7.22 3.66 8.05
C VAL A 513 5.70 3.60 7.89
N ASP A 514 5.05 4.76 7.98
CA ASP A 514 3.62 4.93 7.67
C ASP A 514 3.47 5.01 6.14
N VAL A 515 3.19 3.84 5.55
CA VAL A 515 3.01 3.70 4.10
C VAL A 515 1.77 4.46 3.63
N THR A 516 0.78 4.69 4.48
CA THR A 516 -0.44 5.42 4.10
C THR A 516 -0.09 6.82 3.63
N VAL A 517 0.67 7.57 4.43
CA VAL A 517 1.07 8.94 4.08
C VAL A 517 1.94 8.96 2.84
N LEU A 518 2.84 8.00 2.68
CA LEU A 518 3.68 7.92 1.49
C LEU A 518 2.87 7.59 0.23
N MET A 519 1.87 6.71 0.32
CA MET A 519 0.94 6.44 -0.76
C MET A 519 0.15 7.70 -1.13
N GLN A 520 -0.27 8.52 -0.16
CA GLN A 520 -0.88 9.82 -0.46
C GLN A 520 0.08 10.71 -1.25
N ALA A 521 1.33 10.82 -0.79
CA ALA A 521 2.32 11.68 -1.41
C ALA A 521 2.64 11.28 -2.86
N ILE A 522 2.90 10.00 -3.14
CA ILE A 522 3.25 9.55 -4.50
C ILE A 522 2.12 9.71 -5.52
N HIS A 523 0.88 9.83 -5.07
CA HIS A 523 -0.28 9.97 -5.95
C HIS A 523 -0.74 11.42 -6.13
N ARG A 524 -0.11 12.39 -5.45
CA ARG A 524 -0.30 13.82 -5.78
C ARG A 524 0.20 14.07 -7.22
N PRO A 525 -0.55 14.75 -8.11
CA PRO A 525 -0.24 14.76 -9.54
C PRO A 525 1.17 15.25 -9.92
N ASP A 526 1.64 16.35 -9.33
CA ASP A 526 2.99 16.88 -9.59
C ASP A 526 4.08 15.92 -9.05
N PHE A 527 3.93 15.44 -7.82
CA PHE A 527 4.84 14.46 -7.22
C PHE A 527 4.91 13.18 -8.07
N ARG A 528 3.74 12.61 -8.42
CA ARG A 528 3.60 11.40 -9.23
C ARG A 528 4.35 11.54 -10.54
N ARG A 529 4.10 12.62 -11.30
CA ARG A 529 4.75 12.87 -12.59
C ARG A 529 6.27 12.92 -12.46
N GLN A 530 6.79 13.56 -11.41
CA GLN A 530 8.24 13.64 -11.18
C GLN A 530 8.83 12.27 -10.81
N LEU A 531 8.18 11.54 -9.91
CA LEU A 531 8.63 10.20 -9.51
C LEU A 531 8.61 9.24 -10.72
N GLU A 532 7.50 9.19 -11.46
CA GLU A 532 7.34 8.34 -12.66
C GLU A 532 8.36 8.70 -13.75
N ALA A 533 8.67 9.99 -13.94
CA ALA A 533 9.70 10.43 -14.87
C ALA A 533 11.11 9.96 -14.48
N ASP A 534 11.42 9.97 -13.18
CA ASP A 534 12.74 9.57 -12.67
C ASP A 534 12.91 8.05 -12.65
N ILE A 535 11.88 7.29 -12.24
CA ILE A 535 11.93 5.82 -12.22
C ILE A 535 11.64 5.19 -13.59
N GLY A 536 11.03 5.93 -14.52
CA GLY A 536 10.71 5.46 -15.87
C GLY A 536 9.58 4.43 -15.93
N VAL A 537 8.68 4.42 -14.95
CA VAL A 537 7.58 3.47 -14.80
C VAL A 537 6.34 4.24 -14.38
N GLN A 538 5.20 3.96 -15.01
CA GLN A 538 3.93 4.51 -14.54
C GLN A 538 3.46 3.70 -13.34
N LEU A 539 3.13 4.36 -12.23
CA LEU A 539 2.72 3.67 -11.00
C LEU A 539 1.46 2.82 -11.23
N LYS A 540 0.57 3.24 -12.14
CA LYS A 540 -0.63 2.46 -12.53
C LYS A 540 -0.33 1.13 -13.22
N GLU A 541 0.92 0.84 -13.60
CA GLU A 541 1.34 -0.45 -14.13
C GLU A 541 1.74 -1.45 -13.02
N LEU A 542 1.92 -0.95 -11.79
CA LEU A 542 2.26 -1.73 -10.59
C LEU A 542 1.00 -2.00 -9.76
N THR A 543 0.96 -3.12 -9.04
CA THR A 543 -0.08 -3.38 -8.03
C THR A 543 0.10 -2.49 -6.80
N MET A 544 -0.96 -2.29 -6.01
CA MET A 544 -0.85 -1.51 -4.76
C MET A 544 0.21 -2.08 -3.80
N ARG A 545 0.33 -3.41 -3.74
CA ARG A 545 1.35 -4.09 -2.94
C ARG A 545 2.76 -3.78 -3.44
N GLU A 546 2.98 -3.81 -4.75
CA GLU A 546 4.27 -3.48 -5.37
C GLU A 546 4.65 -2.02 -5.11
N GLN A 547 3.70 -1.09 -5.24
CA GLN A 547 3.92 0.33 -4.93
C GLN A 547 4.29 0.54 -3.46
N ALA A 548 3.57 -0.09 -2.53
CA ALA A 548 3.87 0.00 -1.10
C ALA A 548 5.32 -0.43 -0.78
N GLN A 549 5.80 -1.53 -1.37
CA GLN A 549 7.16 -2.00 -1.15
C GLN A 549 8.22 -1.10 -1.80
N LEU A 550 7.95 -0.61 -3.02
CA LEU A 550 8.82 0.35 -3.69
C LEU A 550 8.96 1.64 -2.88
N VAL A 551 7.84 2.18 -2.41
CA VAL A 551 7.74 3.41 -1.63
C VAL A 551 8.42 3.26 -0.26
N ALA A 552 8.15 2.18 0.47
CA ALA A 552 8.80 1.89 1.74
C ALA A 552 10.33 1.79 1.60
N PHE A 553 10.81 1.21 0.50
CA PHE A 553 12.23 1.20 0.20
C PHE A 553 12.76 2.61 -0.07
N LEU A 554 12.11 3.37 -0.94
CA LEU A 554 12.54 4.74 -1.31
C LEU A 554 12.57 5.69 -0.10
N ALA A 555 11.62 5.58 0.82
CA ALA A 555 11.54 6.39 2.03
C ALA A 555 12.79 6.29 2.92
N LYS A 556 13.41 5.12 2.97
CA LYS A 556 14.55 4.81 3.85
C LYS A 556 15.91 5.05 3.23
N ASN A 557 15.96 5.48 1.98
CA ASN A 557 17.19 5.73 1.26
C ASN A 557 17.34 7.25 0.97
N ASP A 558 18.57 7.68 0.68
CA ASP A 558 18.87 9.07 0.33
C ASP A 558 18.64 9.34 -1.17
N TYR A 559 18.63 10.61 -1.57
CA TYR A 559 18.44 10.98 -2.97
C TYR A 559 19.56 10.42 -3.87
N ALA A 560 20.79 10.28 -3.36
CA ALA A 560 21.88 9.64 -4.09
C ALA A 560 21.57 8.17 -4.44
N SER A 561 20.81 7.48 -3.59
CA SER A 561 20.29 6.15 -3.89
C SER A 561 19.27 6.19 -5.02
N ILE A 562 18.54 7.28 -5.25
CA ILE A 562 17.68 7.43 -6.44
C ILE A 562 18.45 7.58 -7.74
N GLU A 563 19.66 8.15 -7.75
CA GLU A 563 20.50 8.07 -8.95
C GLU A 563 20.81 6.60 -9.31
N ALA A 564 20.75 5.68 -8.33
CA ALA A 564 20.70 4.26 -8.62
C ALA A 564 19.38 3.80 -9.23
N PHE A 565 18.23 4.35 -8.82
CA PHE A 565 16.93 4.09 -9.42
C PHE A 565 16.84 4.55 -10.86
N ALA A 566 17.62 5.54 -11.28
CA ALA A 566 17.73 5.89 -12.69
C ALA A 566 18.17 4.70 -13.56
N THR A 567 18.81 3.67 -12.98
CA THR A 567 19.07 2.40 -13.69
C THR A 567 17.80 1.54 -13.84
N ILE A 568 16.83 1.62 -12.92
CA ILE A 568 15.55 0.91 -13.01
C ILE A 568 14.72 1.41 -14.19
N ARG A 569 14.85 2.69 -14.55
CA ARG A 569 14.26 3.23 -15.79
C ARG A 569 14.64 2.42 -17.03
N GLU A 570 15.84 1.82 -17.06
CA GLU A 570 16.27 0.97 -18.18
C GLU A 570 15.55 -0.41 -18.20
N PHE A 571 15.07 -0.86 -17.04
CA PHE A 571 14.38 -2.13 -16.86
C PHE A 571 12.85 -2.02 -16.90
N GLY A 572 12.31 -0.81 -16.75
CA GLY A 572 10.87 -0.53 -16.80
C GLY A 572 10.10 -1.22 -15.67
N VAL A 573 8.85 -1.57 -15.95
CA VAL A 573 7.91 -2.16 -14.97
C VAL A 573 8.51 -3.37 -14.26
N ASP A 574 9.14 -4.28 -14.99
CA ASP A 574 9.70 -5.52 -14.43
C ASP A 574 10.77 -5.24 -13.36
N GLY A 575 11.57 -4.18 -13.54
CA GLY A 575 12.56 -3.75 -12.54
C GLY A 575 11.92 -3.19 -11.28
N ALA A 576 10.86 -2.39 -11.44
CA ALA A 576 10.11 -1.85 -10.31
C ALA A 576 9.37 -2.95 -9.52
N ARG A 577 8.77 -3.93 -10.20
CA ARG A 577 8.11 -5.08 -9.57
C ARG A 577 9.04 -5.94 -8.71
N ALA A 578 10.34 -5.94 -9.01
CA ALA A 578 11.32 -6.68 -8.20
C ALA A 578 11.33 -6.24 -6.73
N PHE A 579 10.98 -4.97 -6.44
CA PHE A 579 10.91 -4.42 -5.10
C PHE A 579 9.86 -5.08 -4.20
N LEU A 580 8.96 -5.89 -4.76
CA LEU A 580 8.13 -6.77 -3.95
C LEU A 580 8.95 -7.69 -3.03
N SER A 581 10.21 -7.99 -3.37
CA SER A 581 11.13 -8.72 -2.48
C SER A 581 11.42 -8.00 -1.15
N CYS A 582 11.27 -6.67 -1.08
CA CYS A 582 11.52 -5.86 0.12
C CYS A 582 10.56 -6.20 1.27
N GLU A 583 9.41 -6.81 0.96
CA GLU A 583 8.47 -7.35 1.95
C GLU A 583 9.15 -8.26 3.00
N TYR A 584 10.26 -8.87 2.59
CA TYR A 584 10.97 -9.86 3.39
C TYR A 584 12.26 -9.35 4.02
N GLY A 585 12.55 -8.07 3.89
CA GLY A 585 13.79 -7.47 4.37
C GLY A 585 14.32 -6.41 3.41
N ARG A 586 14.78 -5.29 3.97
CA ARG A 586 15.36 -4.18 3.21
C ARG A 586 16.57 -4.60 2.37
N GLU A 587 17.34 -5.59 2.84
CA GLU A 587 18.53 -6.09 2.15
C GLU A 587 18.23 -6.63 0.74
N TYR A 588 16.99 -7.03 0.46
CA TYR A 588 16.60 -7.46 -0.88
C TYR A 588 16.43 -6.29 -1.85
N GLY A 589 16.00 -5.11 -1.39
CA GLY A 589 16.01 -3.90 -2.20
C GLY A 589 17.43 -3.45 -2.55
N GLU A 590 18.36 -3.59 -1.59
CA GLU A 590 19.80 -3.36 -1.84
C GLU A 590 20.37 -4.36 -2.85
N ALA A 591 19.96 -5.64 -2.76
CA ALA A 591 20.31 -6.66 -3.73
C ALA A 591 19.81 -6.32 -5.15
N ILE A 592 18.59 -5.81 -5.29
CA ILE A 592 18.01 -5.39 -6.58
C ILE A 592 18.80 -4.23 -7.17
N VAL A 593 19.02 -3.17 -6.39
CA VAL A 593 19.82 -2.01 -6.82
C VAL A 593 21.23 -2.44 -7.21
N LYS A 594 21.82 -3.38 -6.48
CA LYS A 594 23.14 -3.89 -6.79
C LYS A 594 23.19 -4.70 -8.08
N ILE A 595 22.21 -5.56 -8.34
CA ILE A 595 22.09 -6.30 -9.62
C ILE A 595 21.99 -5.30 -10.78
N ALA A 596 21.12 -4.31 -10.63
CA ALA A 596 20.91 -3.23 -11.60
C ALA A 596 22.20 -2.47 -11.94
N LYS A 597 23.03 -2.14 -10.94
CA LYS A 597 24.31 -1.45 -11.15
C LYS A 597 25.46 -2.33 -11.66
N SER A 598 25.45 -3.61 -11.31
CA SER A 598 26.63 -4.47 -11.50
C SER A 598 26.60 -5.24 -12.82
N LEU A 599 25.44 -5.39 -13.43
CA LEU A 599 25.26 -6.09 -14.70
C LEU A 599 25.09 -5.14 -15.87
N ASP A 600 25.30 -5.65 -17.08
CA ASP A 600 24.85 -4.93 -18.27
C ASP A 600 23.31 -4.86 -18.32
N PRO A 601 22.74 -3.83 -18.98
CA PRO A 601 21.30 -3.60 -18.94
C PRO A 601 20.46 -4.75 -19.49
N GLU A 602 20.94 -5.47 -20.52
CA GLU A 602 20.18 -6.60 -21.09
C GLU A 602 20.10 -7.77 -20.11
N SER A 603 21.21 -8.08 -19.44
CA SER A 603 21.25 -9.12 -18.42
C SER A 603 20.34 -8.79 -17.23
N ALA A 604 20.47 -7.59 -16.63
CA ALA A 604 19.62 -7.18 -15.52
C ALA A 604 18.14 -7.20 -15.90
N LYS A 605 17.78 -6.68 -17.08
CA LYS A 605 16.41 -6.71 -17.61
C LYS A 605 15.86 -8.13 -17.72
N ALA A 606 16.64 -9.07 -18.22
CA ALA A 606 16.21 -10.46 -18.34
C ALA A 606 16.02 -11.14 -16.97
N ILE A 607 16.83 -10.83 -15.95
CA ILE A 607 16.59 -11.30 -14.57
C ILE A 607 15.28 -10.72 -14.03
N PHE A 608 15.08 -9.41 -14.13
CA PHE A 608 13.89 -8.76 -13.60
C PHE A 608 12.63 -9.20 -14.33
N ALA A 609 12.67 -9.39 -15.65
CA ALA A 609 11.55 -9.95 -16.41
C ALA A 609 11.19 -11.37 -15.95
N ARG A 610 12.17 -12.22 -15.64
CA ARG A 610 11.90 -13.57 -15.11
C ARG A 610 11.35 -13.53 -13.70
N TYR A 611 11.83 -12.61 -12.87
CA TYR A 611 11.29 -12.38 -11.53
C TYR A 611 9.85 -11.85 -11.59
N ALA A 612 9.55 -10.85 -12.42
CA ALA A 612 8.20 -10.31 -12.62
C ALA A 612 7.21 -11.39 -13.08
N GLN A 613 7.64 -12.32 -13.94
CA GLN A 613 6.82 -13.48 -14.32
C GLN A 613 6.52 -14.43 -13.16
N ILE A 614 7.41 -14.52 -12.17
CA ILE A 614 7.18 -15.30 -10.95
C ILE A 614 6.22 -14.55 -10.02
N VAL A 615 6.34 -13.23 -9.91
CA VAL A 615 5.39 -12.38 -9.19
C VAL A 615 4.00 -12.50 -9.79
N ASP A 616 3.85 -12.34 -11.11
CA ASP A 616 2.59 -12.57 -11.82
C ASP A 616 2.00 -13.95 -11.53
N LEU A 617 2.86 -14.97 -11.46
CA LEU A 617 2.42 -16.33 -11.18
C LEU A 617 1.97 -16.49 -9.73
N ALA A 618 2.58 -15.78 -8.79
CA ALA A 618 2.21 -15.77 -7.38
C ALA A 618 0.94 -14.95 -7.11
N GLU A 619 0.73 -13.85 -7.83
CA GLU A 619 -0.44 -12.97 -7.73
C GLU A 619 -1.66 -13.54 -8.46
N LYS A 620 -1.47 -14.32 -9.52
CA LYS A 620 -2.56 -15.06 -10.14
C LYS A 620 -3.25 -15.93 -9.11
N SER A 621 -4.58 -15.91 -9.12
CA SER A 621 -5.37 -16.68 -8.16
C SER A 621 -4.92 -18.13 -8.19
N ALA A 622 -4.81 -18.75 -7.01
CA ALA A 622 -4.51 -20.17 -6.93
C ALA A 622 -5.52 -20.96 -7.79
N GLU A 623 -6.76 -20.51 -7.93
CA GLU A 623 -7.76 -21.12 -8.81
C GLU A 623 -7.37 -21.14 -10.29
N GLU A 624 -6.79 -20.07 -10.83
CA GLU A 624 -6.28 -20.05 -12.21
C GLU A 624 -5.10 -21.02 -12.38
N LEU A 625 -4.16 -21.00 -11.44
CA LEU A 625 -3.07 -21.97 -11.42
C LEU A 625 -3.62 -23.40 -11.36
N LEU A 626 -4.68 -23.64 -10.59
CA LEU A 626 -5.24 -24.97 -10.38
C LEU A 626 -6.05 -25.47 -11.59
N LYS A 627 -6.73 -24.59 -12.35
CA LYS A 627 -7.47 -24.96 -13.57
C LYS A 627 -6.56 -25.62 -14.61
N ASP A 628 -5.30 -25.19 -14.69
CA ASP A 628 -4.34 -25.74 -15.65
C ASP A 628 -3.82 -27.14 -15.27
N PHE A 629 -3.90 -27.53 -13.98
CA PHE A 629 -3.18 -28.71 -13.46
C PHE A 629 -4.04 -29.74 -12.73
N TYR A 630 -5.29 -29.44 -12.36
CA TYR A 630 -6.22 -30.39 -11.73
C TYR A 630 -7.21 -31.00 -12.73
N ILE A 631 -7.60 -32.25 -12.48
CA ILE A 631 -8.78 -32.86 -13.12
C ILE A 631 -10.02 -32.18 -12.53
N GLU A 632 -10.84 -31.57 -13.39
CA GLU A 632 -12.05 -30.80 -13.02
C GLU A 632 -12.93 -31.57 -12.01
N ASP A 633 -13.53 -30.84 -11.04
CA ASP A 633 -14.49 -31.29 -10.00
C ASP A 633 -14.00 -31.83 -8.64
N ARG A 634 -12.70 -31.86 -8.29
CA ARG A 634 -12.25 -32.37 -6.96
C ARG A 634 -11.51 -31.40 -6.03
N GLY A 635 -11.53 -30.11 -6.33
CA GLY A 635 -10.75 -29.11 -5.58
C GLY A 635 -11.48 -28.48 -4.38
N LYS A 636 -10.96 -28.66 -3.16
CA LYS A 636 -11.25 -27.73 -2.03
C LYS A 636 -10.55 -26.37 -2.24
N GLN A 637 -11.04 -25.31 -1.58
CA GLN A 637 -10.41 -23.98 -1.53
C GLN A 637 -8.96 -24.06 -1.02
N VAL A 638 -8.05 -23.34 -1.66
CA VAL A 638 -6.65 -23.16 -1.24
C VAL A 638 -6.51 -21.79 -0.59
N ASP A 639 -5.75 -21.70 0.50
CA ASP A 639 -5.31 -20.39 1.01
C ASP A 639 -4.34 -19.76 0.01
N GLN A 640 -4.90 -18.88 -0.82
CA GLN A 640 -4.17 -18.24 -1.91
C GLN A 640 -3.04 -17.35 -1.39
N GLY A 641 -3.25 -16.69 -0.25
CA GLY A 641 -2.28 -15.77 0.34
C GLY A 641 -1.03 -16.49 0.80
N HIS A 642 -1.19 -17.65 1.44
CA HIS A 642 -0.04 -18.43 1.90
C HIS A 642 0.79 -19.03 0.75
N LEU A 643 0.13 -19.52 -0.31
CA LEU A 643 0.83 -20.00 -1.50
C LEU A 643 1.62 -18.88 -2.18
N ALA A 644 1.00 -17.71 -2.39
CA ALA A 644 1.65 -16.55 -2.98
C ALA A 644 2.90 -16.14 -2.17
N ASP A 645 2.77 -16.08 -0.84
CA ASP A 645 3.87 -15.77 0.08
C ASP A 645 5.03 -16.77 -0.03
N GLU A 646 4.77 -18.08 -0.07
CA GLU A 646 5.85 -19.08 -0.23
C GLU A 646 6.56 -18.98 -1.59
N LEU A 647 5.84 -18.61 -2.65
CA LEU A 647 6.45 -18.40 -3.97
C LEU A 647 7.36 -17.17 -3.97
N LEU A 648 6.89 -16.06 -3.41
CA LEU A 648 7.66 -14.82 -3.29
C LEU A 648 8.88 -15.00 -2.35
N LYS A 649 8.74 -15.72 -1.23
CA LYS A 649 9.85 -16.11 -0.34
C LYS A 649 10.96 -16.90 -1.02
N ARG A 650 10.64 -17.69 -2.03
CA ARG A 650 11.67 -18.42 -2.79
C ARG A 650 12.26 -17.56 -3.89
N ALA A 651 11.43 -16.78 -4.58
CA ALA A 651 11.87 -15.84 -5.59
C ALA A 651 12.90 -14.85 -5.03
N LYS A 652 12.64 -14.28 -3.84
CA LYS A 652 13.58 -13.37 -3.16
C LYS A 652 14.93 -14.04 -2.87
N ASN A 653 14.94 -15.32 -2.48
CA ASN A 653 16.15 -16.03 -2.09
C ASN A 653 17.07 -16.21 -3.31
N ILE A 654 16.50 -16.36 -4.51
CA ILE A 654 17.27 -16.42 -5.76
C ILE A 654 17.97 -15.08 -6.01
N ILE A 655 17.24 -13.96 -5.90
CA ILE A 655 17.80 -12.61 -6.04
C ILE A 655 18.89 -12.35 -4.99
N GLY A 656 18.60 -12.60 -3.70
CA GLY A 656 19.54 -12.36 -2.61
C GLY A 656 20.82 -13.21 -2.73
N ASN A 657 20.69 -14.50 -3.07
CA ASN A 657 21.84 -15.37 -3.30
C ASN A 657 22.66 -14.92 -4.51
N PHE A 658 22.02 -14.44 -5.57
CA PHE A 658 22.71 -13.94 -6.73
C PHE A 658 23.48 -12.66 -6.42
N ALA A 659 22.87 -11.69 -5.72
CA ALA A 659 23.57 -10.50 -5.27
C ALA A 659 24.76 -10.86 -4.38
N LYS A 660 24.62 -11.82 -3.45
CA LYS A 660 25.73 -12.31 -2.64
C LYS A 660 26.86 -12.91 -3.48
N ARG A 661 26.55 -13.68 -4.53
CA ARG A 661 27.56 -14.21 -5.48
C ARG A 661 28.30 -13.08 -6.21
N ILE A 662 27.63 -11.97 -6.52
CA ILE A 662 28.28 -10.78 -7.10
C ILE A 662 29.30 -10.19 -6.11
N ASP A 663 29.00 -10.11 -4.80
CA ASP A 663 29.97 -9.64 -3.80
C ASP A 663 31.18 -10.58 -3.70
N GLU A 664 30.92 -11.87 -3.66
CA GLU A 664 31.96 -12.87 -3.41
C GLU A 664 32.89 -13.08 -4.60
N LYS A 665 32.39 -12.93 -5.84
CA LYS A 665 33.11 -13.32 -7.06
C LYS A 665 33.38 -12.17 -8.02
N GLY A 666 32.72 -11.02 -7.86
CA GLY A 666 32.72 -9.94 -8.85
C GLY A 666 31.76 -10.22 -10.01
N PRO A 667 31.14 -9.17 -10.60
CA PRO A 667 30.10 -9.32 -11.63
C PRO A 667 30.57 -10.10 -12.86
N GLU A 668 31.84 -9.93 -13.28
CA GLU A 668 32.43 -10.61 -14.43
C GLU A 668 32.57 -12.13 -14.26
N ASN A 669 32.58 -12.63 -13.02
CA ASN A 669 32.75 -14.06 -12.71
C ASN A 669 31.43 -14.76 -12.36
N VAL A 670 30.32 -14.03 -12.25
CA VAL A 670 29.02 -14.65 -12.04
C VAL A 670 28.42 -15.02 -13.40
N ARG A 671 28.17 -16.32 -13.60
CA ARG A 671 27.56 -16.80 -14.84
C ARG A 671 26.08 -16.44 -14.86
N PHE A 672 25.76 -15.30 -15.47
CA PHE A 672 24.41 -14.79 -15.66
C PHE A 672 23.40 -15.87 -16.11
N GLN A 673 23.77 -16.69 -17.10
CA GLN A 673 22.92 -17.78 -17.59
C GLN A 673 22.48 -18.76 -16.50
N GLN A 674 23.34 -19.02 -15.50
CA GLN A 674 22.98 -19.92 -14.40
C GLN A 674 21.81 -19.37 -13.57
N VAL A 675 21.67 -18.05 -13.45
CA VAL A 675 20.62 -17.42 -12.66
C VAL A 675 19.31 -17.41 -13.43
N LEU A 676 19.37 -17.15 -14.73
CA LEU A 676 18.22 -17.34 -15.61
C LEU A 676 17.75 -18.79 -15.58
N ASP A 677 18.67 -19.75 -15.63
CA ASP A 677 18.34 -21.18 -15.52
C ASP A 677 17.74 -21.52 -14.14
N GLU A 678 18.25 -20.93 -13.05
CA GLU A 678 17.69 -21.06 -11.69
C GLU A 678 16.27 -20.47 -11.60
N LEU A 679 16.02 -19.29 -12.18
CA LEU A 679 14.69 -18.65 -12.22
C LEU A 679 13.70 -19.40 -13.11
N ASP A 680 14.14 -19.90 -14.27
CA ASP A 680 13.30 -20.69 -15.18
C ASP A 680 12.96 -22.05 -14.60
N LYS A 681 13.93 -22.68 -13.94
CA LYS A 681 13.72 -23.88 -13.16
C LYS A 681 12.73 -23.61 -12.03
N PHE A 682 12.90 -22.52 -11.29
CA PHE A 682 11.99 -22.12 -10.22
C PHE A 682 10.56 -21.88 -10.74
N LYS A 683 10.38 -21.22 -11.89
CA LYS A 683 9.05 -21.03 -12.50
C LYS A 683 8.39 -22.37 -12.85
N LYS A 684 9.14 -23.32 -13.42
CA LYS A 684 8.65 -24.68 -13.72
C LYS A 684 8.31 -25.46 -12.44
N ASP A 685 9.11 -25.28 -11.40
CA ASP A 685 8.94 -25.93 -10.10
C ASP A 685 7.82 -25.30 -9.28
N THR A 686 7.55 -24.01 -9.45
CA THR A 686 6.43 -23.26 -8.83
C THR A 686 5.09 -23.86 -9.22
N VAL A 687 4.91 -24.18 -10.50
CA VAL A 687 3.72 -24.86 -11.01
C VAL A 687 3.51 -26.21 -10.31
N LEU A 688 4.58 -26.99 -10.17
CA LEU A 688 4.53 -28.28 -9.48
C LEU A 688 4.23 -28.05 -7.99
N PHE A 689 4.93 -27.12 -7.35
CA PHE A 689 4.76 -26.77 -5.95
C PHE A 689 3.33 -26.34 -5.62
N ALA A 690 2.71 -25.43 -6.38
CA ALA A 690 1.34 -25.00 -6.18
C ALA A 690 0.34 -26.17 -6.19
N SER A 691 0.52 -27.12 -7.11
CA SER A 691 -0.31 -28.32 -7.20
C SER A 691 -0.14 -29.25 -5.98
N ILE A 692 1.06 -29.28 -5.39
CA ILE A 692 1.36 -30.16 -4.25
C ILE A 692 1.03 -29.51 -2.92
N PHE A 693 1.21 -28.20 -2.81
CA PHE A 693 0.90 -27.41 -1.62
C PHE A 693 -0.56 -27.60 -1.20
N LYS A 694 -1.48 -27.60 -2.17
CA LYS A 694 -2.89 -27.93 -1.96
C LYS A 694 -3.13 -29.33 -1.39
N THR A 695 -2.26 -30.29 -1.71
CA THR A 695 -2.41 -31.69 -1.31
C THR A 695 -1.80 -31.95 0.07
N ALA A 696 -0.67 -31.30 0.40
CA ALA A 696 0.09 -31.51 1.63
C ALA A 696 -0.38 -30.66 2.82
N HIS A 697 -0.85 -29.42 2.64
CA HIS A 697 -1.32 -28.56 3.74
C HIS A 697 -2.76 -28.85 4.22
N LYS A 698 -3.25 -30.09 4.00
CA LYS A 698 -4.60 -30.49 4.41
C LYS A 698 -4.72 -30.88 5.89
N GLY A 699 -3.62 -30.97 6.64
CA GLY A 699 -3.61 -31.19 8.10
C GLY A 699 -4.21 -32.52 8.61
N GLU A 700 -5.09 -33.17 7.84
CA GLU A 700 -5.89 -34.32 8.30
C GLU A 700 -6.26 -35.27 7.13
N GLY A 701 -5.60 -35.20 5.97
CA GLY A 701 -6.02 -35.94 4.77
C GLY A 701 -4.88 -36.60 4.00
N ASP A 702 -5.09 -37.86 3.62
CA ASP A 702 -4.21 -38.65 2.75
C ASP A 702 -3.86 -37.88 1.47
N VAL A 703 -2.57 -37.71 1.19
CA VAL A 703 -2.07 -36.93 0.06
C VAL A 703 -2.31 -37.70 -1.24
N ASP A 704 -3.33 -37.35 -2.01
CA ASP A 704 -3.63 -38.03 -3.28
C ASP A 704 -2.73 -37.53 -4.43
N PHE A 705 -1.50 -38.05 -4.49
CA PHE A 705 -0.56 -37.77 -5.59
C PHE A 705 -1.11 -38.16 -6.97
N GLU A 706 -2.05 -39.10 -7.07
CA GLU A 706 -2.62 -39.54 -8.36
C GLU A 706 -3.55 -38.47 -8.96
N SER A 707 -4.03 -37.53 -8.13
CA SER A 707 -4.80 -36.37 -8.61
C SER A 707 -3.96 -35.34 -9.37
N LEU A 708 -2.62 -35.43 -9.29
CA LEU A 708 -1.69 -34.51 -9.92
C LEU A 708 -1.31 -34.99 -11.32
N ARG A 709 -1.51 -34.15 -12.33
CA ARG A 709 -1.26 -34.51 -13.73
C ARG A 709 0.21 -34.93 -13.96
N GLY A 710 0.39 -36.19 -14.37
CA GLY A 710 1.70 -36.74 -14.72
C GLY A 710 2.61 -37.06 -13.53
N VAL A 711 2.10 -36.98 -12.29
CA VAL A 711 2.79 -37.46 -11.10
C VAL A 711 2.32 -38.89 -10.81
N GLU A 712 3.25 -39.78 -10.53
CA GLU A 712 2.98 -41.17 -10.20
C GLU A 712 3.76 -41.57 -8.96
N LEU A 713 3.07 -42.16 -7.99
CA LEU A 713 3.69 -42.83 -6.84
C LEU A 713 3.65 -44.34 -7.09
N SER A 714 4.81 -44.95 -7.33
CA SER A 714 4.91 -46.38 -7.64
C SER A 714 5.86 -47.10 -6.71
N THR A 715 5.59 -48.39 -6.46
CA THR A 715 6.52 -49.28 -5.74
C THR A 715 7.14 -50.26 -6.75
N GLN A 716 8.46 -50.29 -6.84
CA GLN A 716 9.20 -51.10 -7.81
C GLN A 716 10.31 -51.89 -7.13
N LYS A 717 10.53 -53.13 -7.56
CA LYS A 717 11.72 -53.90 -7.18
C LYS A 717 12.94 -53.42 -7.94
N ALA A 718 14.15 -53.61 -7.39
CA ALA A 718 15.41 -53.26 -8.07
C ALA A 718 15.50 -53.81 -9.50
N SER A 719 15.00 -55.02 -9.74
CA SER A 719 14.96 -55.66 -11.05
C SER A 719 14.02 -54.99 -12.07
N MET A 720 13.01 -54.26 -11.59
CA MET A 720 11.99 -53.59 -12.42
C MET A 720 12.34 -52.13 -12.73
N ILE A 721 13.23 -51.51 -11.96
CA ILE A 721 13.70 -50.15 -12.21
C ILE A 721 14.57 -50.14 -13.46
N SER A 722 14.28 -49.28 -14.43
CA SER A 722 15.08 -49.18 -15.65
C SER A 722 16.51 -48.71 -15.36
N PRO A 723 17.50 -49.04 -16.21
CA PRO A 723 18.88 -48.57 -16.03
C PRO A 723 18.99 -47.06 -15.86
N GLU A 724 18.21 -46.30 -16.65
CA GLU A 724 18.17 -44.84 -16.64
C GLU A 724 17.64 -44.31 -15.29
N LYS A 725 16.57 -44.89 -14.76
CA LYS A 725 16.03 -44.53 -13.44
C LYS A 725 17.00 -44.88 -12.32
N ARG A 726 17.72 -46.00 -12.39
CA ARG A 726 18.76 -46.33 -11.39
C ARG A 726 19.88 -45.30 -11.40
N GLU A 727 20.34 -44.91 -12.58
CA GLU A 727 21.35 -43.87 -12.73
C GLU A 727 20.86 -42.53 -12.15
N GLN A 728 19.59 -42.15 -12.43
CA GLN A 728 18.98 -40.97 -11.81
C GLN A 728 18.97 -41.05 -10.27
N MET A 729 18.57 -42.18 -9.68
CA MET A 729 18.56 -42.36 -8.22
C MET A 729 19.95 -42.22 -7.60
N ILE A 730 20.96 -42.81 -8.26
CA ILE A 730 22.37 -42.72 -7.82
C ILE A 730 22.87 -41.28 -7.92
N ASN A 731 22.55 -40.58 -9.01
CA ASN A 731 22.95 -39.18 -9.22
C ASN A 731 22.29 -38.26 -8.19
N ILE A 732 21.00 -38.45 -7.92
CA ILE A 732 20.28 -37.73 -6.86
C ILE A 732 20.98 -37.96 -5.51
N ALA A 733 21.32 -39.20 -5.17
CA ALA A 733 22.03 -39.49 -3.92
C ALA A 733 23.42 -38.83 -3.90
N LYS A 734 24.21 -38.94 -4.97
CA LYS A 734 25.54 -38.30 -5.04
C LYS A 734 25.47 -36.79 -4.85
N GLU A 735 24.54 -36.13 -5.53
CA GLU A 735 24.31 -34.69 -5.39
C GLU A 735 23.85 -34.33 -3.98
N ASN A 736 23.00 -35.16 -3.39
CA ASN A 736 22.43 -34.92 -2.06
C ASN A 736 23.45 -35.01 -0.94
N TYR A 737 24.49 -35.83 -1.11
CA TYR A 737 25.54 -36.09 -0.13
C TYR A 737 26.91 -35.51 -0.51
N GLN A 738 27.01 -34.69 -1.57
CA GLN A 738 28.30 -34.15 -2.05
C GLN A 738 29.02 -33.22 -1.06
N ASN A 739 28.27 -32.60 -0.13
CA ASN A 739 28.80 -31.70 0.89
C ASN A 739 28.97 -32.38 2.25
N GLU A 740 28.56 -33.64 2.37
CA GLU A 740 28.76 -34.41 3.59
C GLU A 740 30.21 -34.94 3.63
N ASN A 741 30.66 -35.37 4.81
CA ASN A 741 31.98 -35.97 4.89
C ASN A 741 32.05 -37.24 3.99
N GLU A 742 33.25 -37.55 3.47
CA GLU A 742 33.44 -38.66 2.52
C GLU A 742 32.87 -39.98 3.03
N VAL A 743 32.94 -40.21 4.35
CA VAL A 743 32.42 -41.40 5.02
C VAL A 743 30.90 -41.48 4.86
N GLU A 744 30.18 -40.40 5.15
CA GLU A 744 28.72 -40.34 5.03
C GLU A 744 28.26 -40.52 3.60
N ALA A 745 28.90 -39.82 2.66
CA ALA A 745 28.60 -39.92 1.24
C ALA A 745 28.82 -41.35 0.73
N TYR A 746 29.95 -41.97 1.11
CA TYR A 746 30.26 -43.36 0.78
C TYR A 746 29.19 -44.32 1.31
N PHE A 747 28.85 -44.24 2.61
CA PHE A 747 27.82 -45.11 3.20
C PHE A 747 26.45 -44.95 2.54
N ALA A 748 26.03 -43.73 2.23
CA ALA A 748 24.72 -43.45 1.65
C ALA A 748 24.63 -43.95 0.19
N VAL A 749 25.61 -43.58 -0.64
CA VAL A 749 25.60 -43.85 -2.08
C VAL A 749 25.90 -45.31 -2.38
N GLU A 750 26.91 -45.91 -1.76
CA GLU A 750 27.30 -47.29 -2.07
C GLU A 750 26.26 -48.30 -1.56
N SER A 751 25.65 -48.03 -0.38
CA SER A 751 24.52 -48.82 0.13
C SER A 751 23.36 -48.81 -0.87
N LEU A 752 23.08 -47.66 -1.48
CA LEU A 752 22.07 -47.53 -2.52
C LEU A 752 22.47 -48.30 -3.79
N GLU A 753 23.69 -48.11 -4.31
CA GLU A 753 24.19 -48.79 -5.52
C GLU A 753 24.14 -50.32 -5.38
N LYS A 754 24.47 -50.86 -4.20
CA LYS A 754 24.37 -52.29 -3.89
C LYS A 754 22.92 -52.78 -3.87
N LYS A 755 21.99 -51.99 -3.33
CA LYS A 755 20.57 -52.36 -3.25
C LYS A 755 19.81 -52.17 -4.55
N LEU A 756 20.31 -51.32 -5.46
CA LEU A 756 19.78 -51.15 -6.82
C LEU A 756 20.24 -52.22 -7.82
N GLN A 757 21.13 -53.15 -7.42
CA GLN A 757 21.55 -54.22 -8.31
C GLN A 757 20.34 -55.09 -8.74
N PRO A 758 20.20 -55.44 -10.02
CA PRO A 758 18.98 -56.10 -10.53
C PRO A 758 18.76 -57.51 -9.98
N ASN A 759 19.78 -58.15 -9.41
CA ASN A 759 19.67 -59.43 -8.71
C ASN A 759 19.21 -59.28 -7.24
N ASN A 760 19.03 -58.06 -6.74
CA ASN A 760 18.53 -57.82 -5.40
C ASN A 760 17.00 -57.97 -5.35
N THR A 761 16.54 -58.94 -4.56
CA THR A 761 15.11 -59.21 -4.36
C THR A 761 14.60 -58.81 -2.98
N GLU A 762 15.46 -58.24 -2.13
CA GLU A 762 15.17 -57.93 -0.72
C GLU A 762 14.65 -56.50 -0.51
N ALA A 763 14.87 -55.62 -1.49
CA ALA A 763 14.51 -54.21 -1.42
C ALA A 763 13.42 -53.84 -2.42
N ASP A 764 12.40 -53.16 -1.91
CA ASP A 764 11.43 -52.43 -2.70
C ASP A 764 11.78 -50.94 -2.67
N PHE A 765 11.57 -50.24 -3.78
CA PHE A 765 11.79 -48.81 -3.90
C PHE A 765 10.47 -48.14 -4.20
N ILE A 766 10.13 -47.13 -3.40
CA ILE A 766 8.98 -46.26 -3.67
C ILE A 766 9.50 -45.04 -4.39
N LEU A 767 8.96 -44.79 -5.58
CA LEU A 767 9.35 -43.72 -6.48
C LEU A 767 8.16 -42.78 -6.65
N LEU A 768 8.37 -41.50 -6.31
CA LEU A 768 7.51 -40.42 -6.78
C LEU A 768 8.16 -39.85 -8.06
N THR A 769 7.47 -39.97 -9.19
CA THR A 769 7.96 -39.54 -10.50
C THR A 769 7.04 -38.51 -11.14
N LYS A 770 7.60 -37.63 -11.96
CA LYS A 770 6.84 -36.76 -12.88
C LYS A 770 7.26 -37.05 -14.31
N GLY A 771 6.42 -37.79 -15.05
CA GLY A 771 6.84 -38.40 -16.31
C GLY A 771 8.02 -39.36 -16.07
N GLU A 772 9.15 -39.13 -16.75
CA GLU A 772 10.36 -39.96 -16.60
C GLU A 772 11.28 -39.52 -15.46
N ASP A 773 11.08 -38.32 -14.91
CA ASP A 773 11.94 -37.76 -13.87
C ASP A 773 11.56 -38.26 -12.47
N ILE A 774 12.56 -38.71 -11.70
CA ILE A 774 12.40 -39.03 -10.29
C ILE A 774 12.41 -37.75 -9.45
N ILE A 775 11.32 -37.53 -8.71
CA ILE A 775 11.20 -36.45 -7.73
C ILE A 775 11.83 -36.86 -6.42
N THR A 776 11.28 -37.94 -5.84
CA THR A 776 11.65 -38.48 -4.54
C THR A 776 11.67 -39.98 -4.64
N PHE A 777 12.58 -40.61 -3.92
CA PHE A 777 12.54 -42.04 -3.70
C PHE A 777 12.90 -42.40 -2.27
N LEU A 778 12.41 -43.56 -1.83
CA LEU A 778 12.88 -44.22 -0.63
C LEU A 778 12.93 -45.73 -0.83
N ARG A 779 13.75 -46.40 -0.02
CA ARG A 779 13.92 -47.85 -0.02
C ARG A 779 13.23 -48.44 1.20
N ILE A 780 12.53 -49.56 1.00
CA ILE A 780 11.93 -50.37 2.06
C ILE A 780 12.51 -51.78 1.99
N GLU A 781 12.89 -52.33 3.14
CA GLU A 781 13.40 -53.70 3.26
C GLU A 781 12.76 -54.41 4.44
N LYS A 782 12.39 -55.68 4.28
CA LYS A 782 11.98 -56.51 5.42
C LYS A 782 13.22 -56.96 6.19
N ARG A 783 13.23 -56.74 7.50
CA ARG A 783 14.32 -57.17 8.40
C ARG A 783 13.74 -57.84 9.64
N LYS A 784 14.59 -58.56 10.36
CA LYS A 784 14.31 -59.02 11.73
C LYS A 784 15.13 -58.21 12.72
N GLU A 785 14.45 -57.50 13.60
CA GLU A 785 15.05 -56.79 14.72
C GLU A 785 14.40 -57.30 16.01
N ASP A 786 15.20 -57.77 16.96
CA ASP A 786 14.73 -58.36 18.23
C ASP A 786 13.67 -59.48 18.04
N ASN A 787 13.87 -60.33 17.03
CA ASN A 787 12.94 -61.39 16.62
C ASN A 787 11.57 -60.91 16.12
N GLN A 788 11.39 -59.61 15.87
CA GLN A 788 10.20 -59.02 15.26
C GLN A 788 10.46 -58.73 13.78
N ASP A 789 9.46 -59.00 12.94
CA ASP A 789 9.50 -58.56 11.54
C ASP A 789 9.26 -57.04 11.50
N VAL A 790 10.20 -56.31 10.91
CA VAL A 790 10.15 -54.85 10.76
C VAL A 790 10.35 -54.45 9.30
N LEU A 791 9.82 -53.29 8.93
CA LEU A 791 10.11 -52.63 7.66
C LEU A 791 11.16 -51.54 7.88
N TYR A 792 12.37 -51.80 7.42
CA TYR A 792 13.45 -50.83 7.45
C TYR A 792 13.31 -49.85 6.29
N ILE A 793 13.24 -48.55 6.61
CA ILE A 793 13.25 -47.44 5.67
C ILE A 793 14.68 -46.94 5.51
N GLY A 794 15.15 -46.82 4.27
CA GLY A 794 16.47 -46.28 3.96
C GLY A 794 16.52 -45.49 2.67
N SER A 795 17.66 -44.88 2.40
CA SER A 795 17.95 -44.15 1.15
C SER A 795 16.88 -43.13 0.76
N VAL A 796 16.32 -42.41 1.74
CA VAL A 796 15.31 -41.37 1.49
C VAL A 796 15.97 -40.18 0.83
N ASN A 797 15.58 -39.89 -0.42
CA ASN A 797 16.21 -38.87 -1.23
C ASN A 797 15.18 -38.11 -2.05
N THR A 798 15.32 -36.78 -2.09
CA THR A 798 14.60 -35.90 -3.01
C THR A 798 15.61 -35.24 -3.92
N ALA A 799 15.36 -35.22 -5.23
CA ALA A 799 16.24 -34.56 -6.19
C ALA A 799 16.46 -33.10 -5.78
N SER A 800 17.67 -32.58 -5.94
CA SER A 800 18.03 -31.23 -5.47
C SER A 800 17.06 -30.15 -5.97
N LYS A 801 16.58 -30.30 -7.21
CA LYS A 801 15.59 -29.43 -7.85
C LYS A 801 14.23 -29.38 -7.15
N TYR A 802 13.87 -30.41 -6.38
CA TYR A 802 12.62 -30.48 -5.65
C TYR A 802 12.80 -30.34 -4.14
N ARG A 803 14.00 -30.07 -3.63
CA ARG A 803 14.20 -29.80 -2.21
C ARG A 803 13.47 -28.52 -1.80
N GLY A 804 12.95 -28.48 -0.59
CA GLY A 804 12.13 -27.37 -0.08
C GLY A 804 10.69 -27.36 -0.61
N SER A 805 10.36 -28.12 -1.67
CA SER A 805 9.00 -28.15 -2.26
C SER A 805 7.93 -28.86 -1.40
N ALA A 806 8.27 -29.29 -0.18
CA ALA A 806 7.48 -30.19 0.66
C ALA A 806 7.16 -31.58 0.05
N LEU A 807 7.51 -31.86 -1.21
CA LEU A 807 7.28 -33.15 -1.88
C LEU A 807 7.91 -34.32 -1.14
N GLY A 808 9.18 -34.18 -0.76
CA GLY A 808 9.89 -35.21 -0.01
C GLY A 808 9.17 -35.51 1.30
N GLY A 809 8.74 -34.45 2.01
CA GLY A 809 7.95 -34.52 3.23
C GLY A 809 6.64 -35.29 3.03
N ALA A 810 5.76 -34.76 2.20
CA ALA A 810 4.45 -35.35 1.93
C ALA A 810 4.54 -36.81 1.42
N THR A 811 5.59 -37.13 0.64
CA THR A 811 5.84 -38.51 0.18
C THR A 811 6.22 -39.41 1.34
N MET A 812 7.13 -38.95 2.21
CA MET A 812 7.52 -39.67 3.41
C MET A 812 6.33 -39.90 4.34
N GLU A 813 5.59 -38.86 4.67
CA GLU A 813 4.41 -38.90 5.54
C GLU A 813 3.39 -39.92 5.04
N LYS A 814 2.96 -39.80 3.77
CA LYS A 814 2.03 -40.76 3.15
C LYS A 814 2.53 -42.20 3.26
N ILE A 815 3.80 -42.44 2.90
CA ILE A 815 4.37 -43.78 2.93
C ILE A 815 4.47 -44.30 4.36
N PHE A 816 4.89 -43.46 5.30
CA PHE A 816 5.02 -43.83 6.70
C PHE A 816 3.66 -44.20 7.27
N ASP A 817 2.63 -43.40 7.03
CA ASP A 817 1.28 -43.66 7.48
C ASP A 817 0.68 -44.91 6.84
N GLU A 818 0.87 -45.11 5.54
CA GLU A 818 0.39 -46.31 4.85
C GLU A 818 1.06 -47.59 5.37
N LYS A 819 2.39 -47.56 5.53
CA LYS A 819 3.15 -48.74 5.94
C LYS A 819 3.07 -49.01 7.45
N ALA A 820 3.00 -47.99 8.29
CA ALA A 820 2.92 -48.12 9.75
C ALA A 820 1.59 -48.74 10.20
N LYS A 821 0.50 -48.58 9.44
CA LYS A 821 -0.80 -49.23 9.71
C LYS A 821 -0.70 -50.75 9.93
N ASN A 822 0.24 -51.41 9.25
CA ASN A 822 0.36 -52.87 9.28
C ASN A 822 1.76 -53.37 9.68
N ASN A 823 2.71 -52.46 9.92
CA ASN A 823 4.10 -52.84 10.14
C ASN A 823 4.75 -51.92 11.17
N ILE A 824 5.75 -52.45 11.86
CA ILE A 824 6.70 -51.64 12.63
C ILE A 824 7.73 -51.09 11.65
N LEU A 825 7.89 -49.77 11.61
CA LEU A 825 8.90 -49.14 10.76
C LEU A 825 10.16 -48.88 11.58
N THR A 826 11.33 -49.13 11.00
CA THR A 826 12.62 -48.74 11.57
C THR A 826 13.42 -47.91 10.57
N LEU A 827 14.24 -46.98 11.05
CA LEU A 827 15.15 -46.21 10.20
C LEU A 827 16.43 -45.84 10.96
N GLU A 828 17.43 -45.45 10.19
CA GLU A 828 18.70 -44.94 10.71
C GLU A 828 19.01 -43.60 10.04
N PHE A 829 19.43 -42.60 10.82
CA PHE A 829 19.79 -41.29 10.31
C PHE A 829 21.02 -40.71 11.01
N SER A 830 21.68 -39.76 10.35
CA SER A 830 22.88 -39.12 10.90
C SER A 830 22.51 -38.22 12.07
N THR A 831 23.41 -38.20 13.06
CA THR A 831 23.37 -37.26 14.18
C THR A 831 23.72 -35.84 13.75
N ASP A 832 24.30 -35.67 12.55
CA ASP A 832 24.77 -34.38 12.06
C ASP A 832 23.71 -33.70 11.18
N THR A 833 22.77 -34.45 10.59
CA THR A 833 21.65 -33.92 9.80
C THR A 833 20.46 -33.46 10.64
N ASP A 834 19.68 -32.52 10.11
CA ASP A 834 18.43 -32.01 10.70
C ASP A 834 17.21 -32.91 10.45
N ILE A 835 17.24 -33.76 9.41
CA ILE A 835 16.13 -34.64 9.00
C ILE A 835 15.57 -35.53 10.12
N GLY A 836 16.37 -35.78 11.16
CA GLY A 836 15.92 -36.53 12.31
C GLY A 836 14.75 -35.89 13.05
N SER A 837 14.67 -34.55 13.10
CA SER A 837 13.53 -33.86 13.69
C SER A 837 12.27 -34.18 12.89
N TYR A 838 12.36 -34.10 11.57
CA TYR A 838 11.26 -34.45 10.67
C TYR A 838 10.76 -35.89 10.89
N TYR A 839 11.66 -36.88 10.96
CA TYR A 839 11.26 -38.27 11.23
C TYR A 839 10.54 -38.42 12.57
N VAL A 840 11.08 -37.81 13.63
CA VAL A 840 10.48 -37.94 14.97
C VAL A 840 9.11 -37.26 15.03
N GLU A 841 8.98 -36.08 14.45
CA GLU A 841 7.67 -35.40 14.37
C GLU A 841 6.66 -36.18 13.49
N ASN A 842 7.13 -37.00 12.53
CA ASN A 842 6.30 -37.89 11.69
C ASN A 842 6.10 -39.31 12.25
N GLY A 843 6.02 -39.44 13.57
CA GLY A 843 5.64 -40.68 14.25
C GLY A 843 6.81 -41.57 14.70
N PHE A 844 8.06 -41.25 14.37
CA PHE A 844 9.18 -42.06 14.88
C PHE A 844 9.56 -41.64 16.31
N VAL A 845 10.05 -42.59 17.09
CA VAL A 845 10.72 -42.34 18.37
C VAL A 845 12.18 -42.77 18.27
N ILE A 846 13.07 -42.05 18.95
CA ILE A 846 14.48 -42.40 19.01
C ILE A 846 14.66 -43.50 20.06
N THR A 847 15.19 -44.64 19.62
CA THR A 847 15.33 -45.86 20.43
C THR A 847 16.77 -46.19 20.82
N GLY A 848 17.75 -45.47 20.26
CA GLY A 848 19.16 -45.65 20.59
C GLY A 848 20.10 -45.12 19.51
N VAL A 849 21.39 -45.36 19.72
CA VAL A 849 22.46 -45.08 18.75
C VAL A 849 23.13 -46.39 18.34
N ALA A 850 23.51 -46.51 17.07
CA ALA A 850 24.34 -47.59 16.55
C ALA A 850 25.65 -47.04 15.99
N ILE A 851 26.70 -47.87 16.04
CA ILE A 851 27.95 -47.61 15.34
C ILE A 851 27.98 -48.53 14.12
N ILE A 852 27.98 -47.93 12.93
CA ILE A 852 28.21 -48.63 11.67
C ILE A 852 29.69 -48.52 11.37
N GLU A 853 30.37 -49.65 11.21
CA GLU A 853 31.78 -49.72 10.85
C GLU A 853 31.94 -50.32 9.45
N LYS A 854 32.71 -49.65 8.59
CA LYS A 854 33.08 -50.17 7.27
C LYS A 854 34.45 -49.64 6.88
N ASP A 855 35.31 -50.53 6.40
CA ASP A 855 36.67 -50.19 5.96
C ASP A 855 37.48 -49.44 7.04
N GLY A 856 37.24 -49.75 8.32
CA GLY A 856 37.86 -49.10 9.48
C GLY A 856 37.29 -47.72 9.85
N GLN A 857 36.34 -47.21 9.07
CA GLN A 857 35.62 -45.98 9.37
C GLN A 857 34.36 -46.29 10.19
N LYS A 858 34.22 -45.63 11.34
CA LYS A 858 33.07 -45.76 12.23
C LYS A 858 32.16 -44.55 12.08
N ARG A 859 30.86 -44.79 12.01
CA ARG A 859 29.81 -43.77 11.96
C ARG A 859 28.76 -44.05 13.02
N GLU A 860 28.42 -43.04 13.78
CA GLU A 860 27.28 -43.09 14.70
C GLU A 860 25.99 -42.75 13.94
N VAL A 861 24.97 -43.58 14.09
CA VAL A 861 23.63 -43.34 13.52
C VAL A 861 22.58 -43.45 14.61
N ILE A 862 21.56 -42.61 14.54
CA ILE A 862 20.41 -42.64 15.44
C ILE A 862 19.41 -43.66 14.90
N LYS A 863 18.88 -44.52 15.77
CA LYS A 863 17.85 -45.49 15.43
C LYS A 863 16.46 -44.94 15.74
N GLY A 864 15.66 -44.76 14.70
CA GLY A 864 14.23 -44.42 14.79
C GLY A 864 13.36 -45.67 14.70
N LYS A 865 12.27 -45.70 15.47
CA LYS A 865 11.22 -46.73 15.37
C LYS A 865 9.84 -46.06 15.37
N ARG A 866 8.94 -46.49 14.48
CA ARG A 866 7.52 -46.08 14.47
C ARG A 866 6.66 -47.32 14.63
N ASP A 867 5.83 -47.31 15.67
CA ASP A 867 4.89 -48.38 16.03
C ASP A 867 3.59 -47.70 16.45
N ASP A 868 2.66 -47.53 15.50
CA ASP A 868 1.44 -46.75 15.72
C ASP A 868 0.55 -47.35 16.83
N THR A 869 0.71 -48.64 17.14
CA THR A 869 0.02 -49.30 18.27
C THR A 869 0.56 -48.87 19.64
N LYS A 870 1.78 -48.32 19.68
CA LYS A 870 2.43 -47.83 20.89
C LYS A 870 2.59 -46.32 20.90
N ASN A 871 2.56 -45.66 19.75
CA ASN A 871 2.79 -44.22 19.67
C ASN A 871 1.74 -43.41 20.41
N SER A 872 0.50 -43.90 20.50
CA SER A 872 -0.57 -43.31 21.32
C SER A 872 -0.23 -43.29 22.83
N ASN A 873 0.81 -44.02 23.24
CA ASN A 873 1.28 -44.07 24.62
C ASN A 873 2.30 -42.97 24.95
N TYR A 874 2.66 -42.10 24.01
CA TYR A 874 3.58 -41.00 24.26
C TYR A 874 2.79 -39.72 24.42
N LEU A 875 2.61 -39.28 25.66
CA LEU A 875 1.80 -38.11 26.00
C LEU A 875 2.38 -36.84 25.38
N ALA A 876 3.72 -36.75 25.24
CA ALA A 876 4.37 -35.65 24.55
C ALA A 876 4.00 -35.55 23.06
N ARG A 877 3.36 -36.58 22.49
CA ARG A 877 2.84 -36.61 21.11
C ARG A 877 1.34 -36.36 21.02
N ALA A 878 0.65 -36.12 22.14
CA ALA A 878 -0.78 -35.82 22.11
C ALA A 878 -1.03 -34.57 21.25
N GLU A 879 -2.11 -34.63 20.48
CA GLU A 879 -2.48 -33.57 19.54
C GLU A 879 -2.65 -32.24 20.29
N GLY A 880 -2.12 -31.16 19.71
CA GLY A 880 -2.19 -29.81 20.29
C GLY A 880 -1.06 -29.43 21.26
N ILE A 881 -0.13 -30.33 21.59
CA ILE A 881 1.03 -29.99 22.45
C ILE A 881 2.16 -29.38 21.60
N SER A 882 2.42 -28.08 21.79
CA SER A 882 3.52 -27.35 21.14
C SER A 882 4.88 -27.59 21.83
N HIS A 883 5.97 -27.22 21.17
CA HIS A 883 7.31 -27.30 21.79
C HIS A 883 7.44 -26.40 23.02
N ASP A 884 6.73 -25.27 23.06
CA ASP A 884 6.77 -24.36 24.21
C ASP A 884 5.92 -24.90 25.37
N ASP A 885 4.81 -25.60 25.09
CA ASP A 885 4.05 -26.33 26.10
C ASP A 885 4.91 -27.42 26.75
N LEU A 886 5.68 -28.16 25.94
CA LEU A 886 6.63 -29.17 26.44
C LEU A 886 7.67 -28.51 27.36
N LYS A 887 8.26 -27.38 26.97
CA LYS A 887 9.24 -26.66 27.81
C LYS A 887 8.63 -26.18 29.14
N ALA A 888 7.32 -25.95 29.19
CA ALA A 888 6.60 -25.47 30.38
C ALA A 888 6.06 -26.59 31.29
N TRP A 889 5.93 -27.83 30.81
CA TRP A 889 5.39 -28.99 31.55
C TRP A 889 6.50 -29.93 32.05
N VAL A 890 6.47 -30.34 33.33
CA VAL A 890 7.70 -30.89 33.98
C VAL A 890 7.57 -32.23 34.73
N ASP A 891 6.38 -32.83 34.90
CA ASP A 891 6.31 -33.99 35.83
C ASP A 891 6.54 -35.38 35.19
N TRP A 892 6.42 -35.54 33.86
CA TRP A 892 6.46 -36.86 33.20
C TRP A 892 7.23 -36.92 31.87
N VAL A 893 7.76 -35.79 31.38
CA VAL A 893 8.69 -35.72 30.24
C VAL A 893 10.01 -35.11 30.71
N ARG A 894 11.13 -35.78 30.43
CA ARG A 894 12.47 -35.20 30.64
C ARG A 894 12.92 -34.53 29.36
N ILE A 895 13.03 -33.20 29.37
CA ILE A 895 13.53 -32.44 28.21
C ILE A 895 14.99 -32.09 28.44
N GLU A 896 15.83 -32.42 27.45
CA GLU A 896 17.23 -32.02 27.44
C GLU A 896 17.55 -31.24 26.17
N SER A 897 18.44 -30.26 26.30
CA SER A 897 18.88 -29.40 25.20
C SER A 897 20.39 -29.45 25.05
N PHE A 898 20.86 -29.42 23.80
CA PHE A 898 22.26 -29.63 23.45
C PHE A 898 22.70 -28.62 22.39
N GLN A 899 23.80 -27.90 22.64
CA GLN A 899 24.41 -26.98 21.68
C GLN A 899 25.24 -27.76 20.64
N PHE A 900 24.77 -27.85 19.40
CA PHE A 900 25.47 -28.54 18.31
C PHE A 900 26.41 -27.60 17.53
N PRO A 901 27.56 -28.11 17.03
CA PRO A 901 28.09 -29.47 17.21
C PRO A 901 28.85 -29.69 18.53
N LYS A 902 28.93 -28.67 19.40
CA LYS A 902 29.80 -28.68 20.61
C LYS A 902 29.48 -29.79 21.61
N GLN A 903 28.20 -30.12 21.79
CA GLN A 903 27.69 -31.11 22.73
C GLN A 903 27.21 -32.39 22.06
N ARG A 904 27.81 -32.75 20.90
CA ARG A 904 27.45 -33.96 20.16
C ARG A 904 27.61 -35.22 21.01
N ALA A 905 28.72 -35.35 21.75
CA ALA A 905 28.95 -36.51 22.63
C ALA A 905 27.90 -36.63 23.74
N ASP A 906 27.53 -35.50 24.37
CA ASP A 906 26.51 -35.45 25.43
C ASP A 906 25.14 -35.86 24.88
N PHE A 907 24.78 -35.38 23.69
CA PHE A 907 23.54 -35.76 23.00
C PHE A 907 23.45 -37.26 22.72
N ILE A 908 24.55 -37.87 22.25
CA ILE A 908 24.62 -39.34 22.05
C ILE A 908 24.55 -40.10 23.37
N SER A 909 25.24 -39.60 24.40
CA SER A 909 25.20 -40.18 25.74
C SER A 909 23.78 -40.14 26.33
N ALA A 910 23.04 -39.05 26.12
CA ALA A 910 21.68 -38.89 26.60
C ALA A 910 20.71 -39.90 25.96
N ILE A 911 20.82 -40.13 24.64
CA ILE A 911 20.02 -41.13 23.92
C ILE A 911 20.31 -42.56 24.45
N ASN A 912 21.58 -42.90 24.64
CA ASN A 912 21.95 -44.22 25.17
C ASN A 912 21.51 -44.39 26.64
N GLY A 913 21.67 -43.36 27.47
CA GLY A 913 21.20 -43.37 28.85
C GLY A 913 19.68 -43.50 28.95
N ALA A 914 18.93 -42.83 28.08
CA ALA A 914 17.48 -43.00 27.99
C ALA A 914 17.10 -44.46 27.68
N ARG A 915 17.78 -45.09 26.71
CA ARG A 915 17.57 -46.51 26.39
C ARG A 915 17.83 -47.43 27.58
N GLU A 916 18.91 -47.19 28.34
CA GLU A 916 19.24 -47.96 29.56
C GLU A 916 18.18 -47.81 30.65
N ASN A 917 17.53 -46.65 30.70
CA ASN A 917 16.41 -46.35 31.61
C ASN A 917 15.04 -46.81 31.07
N ASN A 918 15.00 -47.53 29.94
CA ASN A 918 13.77 -47.94 29.27
C ASN A 918 12.85 -46.74 28.89
N GLU A 919 13.49 -45.65 28.49
CA GLU A 919 12.89 -44.45 27.91
C GLU A 919 13.17 -44.40 26.40
N VAL A 920 12.37 -43.62 25.68
CA VAL A 920 12.61 -43.26 24.27
C VAL A 920 12.54 -41.74 24.13
N ALA A 921 13.22 -41.18 23.13
CA ALA A 921 12.99 -39.77 22.80
C ALA A 921 11.78 -39.67 21.86
N SER A 922 10.65 -39.20 22.38
CA SER A 922 9.37 -39.17 21.68
C SER A 922 9.14 -37.90 20.87
N ARG A 923 9.87 -36.82 21.18
CA ARG A 923 9.95 -35.57 20.38
C ARG A 923 11.42 -35.17 20.16
N TYR A 924 11.70 -34.56 19.03
CA TYR A 924 13.02 -34.07 18.67
C TYR A 924 12.91 -32.87 17.72
N TRP A 925 13.39 -31.71 18.16
CA TRP A 925 13.37 -30.50 17.34
C TRP A 925 14.67 -29.68 17.45
N ILE A 926 14.81 -28.70 16.57
CA ILE A 926 16.01 -27.88 16.40
C ILE A 926 15.61 -26.40 16.46
N GLU A 927 16.30 -25.60 17.27
CA GLU A 927 16.16 -24.14 17.33
C GLU A 927 17.54 -23.49 17.23
N GLY A 928 17.85 -22.89 16.08
CA GLY A 928 19.19 -22.40 15.78
C GLY A 928 20.23 -23.53 15.83
N ASN A 929 21.21 -23.42 16.73
CA ASN A 929 22.23 -24.46 16.95
C ASN A 929 21.86 -25.43 18.08
N SER A 930 20.69 -25.28 18.70
CA SER A 930 20.25 -26.13 19.80
C SER A 930 19.43 -27.32 19.29
N ARG A 931 19.71 -28.51 19.80
CA ARG A 931 18.91 -29.73 19.60
C ARG A 931 18.20 -30.10 20.90
N TYR A 932 16.92 -30.43 20.83
CA TYR A 932 16.11 -30.75 22.01
C TYR A 932 15.57 -32.17 21.93
N LEU A 933 15.66 -32.95 23.01
CA LEU A 933 15.07 -34.28 23.11
C LEU A 933 14.06 -34.31 24.26
N ALA A 934 12.85 -34.79 23.98
CA ALA A 934 11.85 -35.10 25.00
C ALA A 934 11.85 -36.61 25.26
N PHE A 935 12.33 -37.02 26.44
CA PHE A 935 12.38 -38.42 26.84
C PHE A 935 11.15 -38.81 27.66
N GLU A 936 10.56 -39.94 27.33
CA GLU A 936 9.41 -40.53 28.03
C GLU A 936 9.64 -42.01 28.32
N SER A 937 9.21 -42.46 29.52
CA SER A 937 9.20 -43.87 29.87
C SER A 937 8.01 -44.58 29.22
N VAL A 938 8.19 -45.83 28.76
CA VAL A 938 7.09 -46.65 28.22
C VAL A 938 5.96 -46.91 29.24
N LYS A 939 6.20 -46.66 30.54
CA LYS A 939 5.23 -46.91 31.63
C LYS A 939 4.37 -45.70 32.05
N SER A 940 4.63 -44.49 31.55
CA SER A 940 4.01 -43.26 32.10
C SER A 940 2.51 -43.08 31.80
N VAL A 941 1.93 -43.87 30.89
CA VAL A 941 0.52 -43.71 30.45
C VAL A 941 -0.52 -44.20 31.45
N GLU A 942 -0.20 -45.22 32.25
CA GLU A 942 -1.16 -45.73 33.24
C GLU A 942 -1.43 -44.72 34.36
N VAL A 943 -0.54 -43.72 34.54
CA VAL A 943 -0.65 -42.70 35.60
C VAL A 943 -1.27 -41.40 35.07
N GLY A 944 -1.04 -41.04 33.80
CA GLY A 944 -1.51 -39.78 33.21
C GLY A 944 -3.01 -39.74 32.85
N LEU A 945 -3.65 -40.87 32.54
CA LEU A 945 -5.10 -40.91 32.26
C LEU A 945 -5.99 -40.83 33.51
N ALA A 946 -5.39 -40.80 34.70
CA ALA A 946 -6.08 -40.68 35.99
C ALA A 946 -6.00 -39.26 36.60
N ALA A 947 -5.19 -38.37 36.02
CA ALA A 947 -5.03 -36.96 36.40
C ALA A 947 -5.64 -36.06 35.33
#